data_AF-A0A0G1YPQ0-F1
#
_entry.id   AF-A0A0G1YPQ0-F1
#
_cell.length_a   1.000
_cell.length_b   1.000
_cell.length_c   1.000
_cell.angle_alpha   90.00
_cell.angle_beta   90.00
_cell.angle_gamma   90.00
#
_symmetry.space_group_name_H-M   'P 1'
#
loop_
_entity.id
_entity.type
_entity.pdbx_description
1 polymer ?
#
loop_
_entity_poly.entity_id
_entity_poly.type
_entity_poly.pdbx_seq_one_letter_code
_entity_poly.pdbx_strand_id
1 'polypeptide(L)'
;MFLLRAYVVLCFLIVGVLAVFTSPLMALGALMGCVFLGLAILHPLSILGFLALYFPLEPFLMKFVPDELFVLIRFAPEVLLYLIVGIAIAHHIARRRAIPPSPINLPFVLFLATLFASTIINLVEPSVALVGIRQIVRFMLVFFAVLFLCPSKQFIRQLTIFLLFLVGLEAVLGVSQFVIGEPLDAFLFPSEGRFLGEITLAPNAFHFWDPGSRVFATLGRYDRLGTFLAFFLLLAIGALYEIKKPTLSRDVLILLLVGLPALALTYSRSGWFGFLMGFLVMAWWLKRDRRVRVAALSFAIIIGGYLALSGLAVRSLVDTPAQPIAERFFEAFSYERWAGEYYGVGRLFWIVNTPLHVIPTAPLFGHGPGQFGGGAVSALRNTRVYDELRLPFGIAGTEGYVDNNWLSIWGETGTIGLVLYLWMLGALLHYALRVWREAKDPAVRALALGFVGALCAFGINAFLAISMKILSVHKYYADRDGASHYQLEVNRLLEARGHEVIPFGMKTEETLPSPWSEFFLSSVETRHPSWSLRAFKTVGRMLYSREARRQLHTLVHVAAPDVAHLHNIYTQISPSIFPVLRRHEIPTVMTVHDYHLVAPNYMLWSHGRVEDLSRSGIARATLSRFHKGSFAASFLQAFVFKLHKRLRLYERGVDRFICPSTFVKDVMQRAGYAGDVLVVVPHFVETKDKRPVYDGDGSVLFVGRFTEEKGVLFVLELARALPDVRFVLAGDGPLWNEVERQSFHLENVRLTGWADRSKLRELYQAASLVLVPSLWPEVFGLVALEGMAYGKPVLASRMGGLPEVVLDQKTGRVLPAGSVSVWKRAIRELLADESRRMLYAKNARQDAEVRFSPTRHIADLLEVFASVL
;
A
#
# COMPACT_ATOMS: atom_id res chain seq x y z
N MET A 1 51.41 17.96 -1.86
CA MET A 1 52.14 16.68 -1.74
C MET A 1 52.39 16.26 -0.30
N PHE A 2 52.88 17.13 0.58
CA PHE A 2 53.14 16.80 1.99
C PHE A 2 51.88 16.36 2.78
N LEU A 3 50.79 17.12 2.67
CA LEU A 3 49.49 16.79 3.27
C LEU A 3 48.92 15.45 2.78
N LEU A 4 49.14 15.10 1.51
CA LEU A 4 48.67 13.85 0.91
C LEU A 4 49.44 12.64 1.48
N ARG A 5 50.75 12.77 1.69
CA ARG A 5 51.57 11.74 2.33
C ARG A 5 51.19 11.54 3.80
N ALA A 6 50.92 12.63 4.53
CA ALA A 6 50.43 12.56 5.90
C ALA A 6 49.05 11.87 6.01
N TYR A 7 48.15 12.14 5.05
CA TYR A 7 46.82 11.51 5.00
C TYR A 7 46.89 10.01 4.71
N VAL A 8 47.76 9.60 3.77
CA VAL A 8 47.96 8.17 3.47
C VAL A 8 48.51 7.44 4.69
N VAL A 9 49.50 8.02 5.38
CA VAL A 9 50.05 7.44 6.62
C VAL A 9 48.99 7.33 7.72
N LEU A 10 48.15 8.35 7.90
CA LEU A 10 47.05 8.35 8.87
C LEU A 10 45.98 7.30 8.53
N CYS A 11 45.61 7.17 7.24
CA CYS A 11 44.68 6.14 6.78
C CYS A 11 45.22 4.72 7.01
N PHE A 12 46.51 4.47 6.73
CA PHE A 12 47.15 3.18 7.01
C PHE A 12 47.21 2.88 8.51
N LEU A 13 47.44 3.89 9.35
CA LEU A 13 47.39 3.75 10.82
C LEU A 13 45.97 3.44 11.31
N ILE A 14 44.95 4.12 10.79
CA ILE A 14 43.54 3.89 11.16
C ILE A 14 43.08 2.50 10.70
N VAL A 15 43.42 2.09 9.47
CA VAL A 15 43.12 0.74 8.96
C VAL A 15 43.87 -0.32 9.77
N GLY A 16 45.14 -0.08 10.12
CA GLY A 16 45.93 -0.98 10.95
C GLY A 16 45.35 -1.16 12.36
N VAL A 17 44.86 -0.08 12.98
CA VAL A 17 44.17 -0.14 14.28
C VAL A 17 42.80 -0.82 14.15
N LEU A 18 42.01 -0.51 13.12
CA LEU A 18 40.71 -1.13 12.88
C LEU A 18 40.84 -2.64 12.60
N ALA A 19 41.88 -3.07 11.89
CA ALA A 19 42.15 -4.48 11.60
C ALA A 19 42.43 -5.32 12.86
N VAL A 20 42.82 -4.70 13.98
CA VAL A 20 43.01 -5.38 15.28
C VAL A 20 41.68 -5.62 16.01
N PHE A 21 40.65 -4.82 15.73
CA PHE A 21 39.38 -4.83 16.48
C PHE A 21 38.13 -5.16 15.63
N THR A 22 38.28 -5.40 14.32
CA THR A 22 37.15 -5.65 13.40
C THR A 22 37.43 -6.83 12.46
N SER A 23 36.39 -7.33 11.78
CA SER A 23 36.55 -8.45 10.82
C SER A 23 37.48 -8.06 9.66
N PRO A 24 38.22 -9.00 9.05
CA PRO A 24 39.07 -8.72 7.89
C PRO A 24 38.32 -8.04 6.74
N LEU A 25 37.02 -8.33 6.60
CA LEU A 25 36.13 -7.70 5.63
C LEU A 25 35.87 -6.23 5.97
N MET A 26 35.59 -5.89 7.23
CA MET A 26 35.46 -4.50 7.68
C MET A 26 36.76 -3.70 7.50
N ALA A 27 37.91 -4.30 7.80
CA ALA A 27 39.22 -3.66 7.58
C ALA A 27 39.48 -3.39 6.10
N LEU A 28 39.14 -4.34 5.22
CA LEU A 28 39.22 -4.16 3.77
C LEU A 28 38.25 -3.06 3.30
N GLY A 29 37.02 -3.03 3.82
CA GLY A 29 36.03 -2.00 3.53
C GLY A 29 36.52 -0.60 3.94
N ALA A 30 37.15 -0.47 5.11
CA ALA A 30 37.76 0.77 5.57
C ALA A 30 38.92 1.22 4.66
N LEU A 31 39.80 0.28 4.25
CA LEU A 31 40.89 0.55 3.32
C LEU A 31 40.37 1.05 1.97
N MET A 32 39.36 0.36 1.41
CA MET A 32 38.69 0.79 0.19
C MET A 32 38.09 2.20 0.36
N GLY A 33 37.44 2.47 1.49
CA GLY A 33 36.93 3.80 1.83
C GLY A 33 38.01 4.87 1.79
N CYS A 34 39.19 4.61 2.35
CA CYS A 34 40.33 5.53 2.30
C CYS A 34 40.86 5.74 0.88
N VAL A 35 40.91 4.68 0.06
CA VAL A 35 41.31 4.78 -1.36
C VAL A 35 40.31 5.64 -2.13
N PHE A 36 39.01 5.41 -1.98
CA PHE A 36 37.97 6.21 -2.62
C PHE A 36 37.98 7.66 -2.14
N LEU A 37 38.27 7.91 -0.86
CA LEU A 37 38.47 9.25 -0.32
C LEU A 37 39.65 9.97 -1.01
N GLY A 38 40.80 9.29 -1.11
CA GLY A 38 41.98 9.81 -1.81
C GLY A 38 41.71 10.07 -3.30
N LEU A 39 41.01 9.15 -3.96
CA LEU A 39 40.60 9.31 -5.36
C LEU A 39 39.60 10.44 -5.56
N ALA A 40 38.66 10.68 -4.64
CA ALA A 40 37.75 11.81 -4.72
C ALA A 40 38.51 13.15 -4.68
N ILE A 41 39.54 13.24 -3.84
CA ILE A 41 40.38 14.44 -3.72
C ILE A 41 41.25 14.65 -4.96
N LEU A 42 41.91 13.59 -5.44
CA LEU A 42 42.88 13.67 -6.53
C LEU A 42 42.23 13.66 -7.92
N HIS A 43 41.16 12.90 -8.08
CA HIS A 43 40.48 12.60 -9.35
C HIS A 43 38.96 12.65 -9.20
N PRO A 44 38.38 13.82 -8.83
CA PRO A 44 36.94 13.96 -8.58
C PRO A 44 36.06 13.60 -9.80
N LEU A 45 36.56 13.83 -11.02
CA LEU A 45 35.87 13.42 -12.26
C LEU A 45 35.76 11.91 -12.41
N SER A 46 36.77 11.16 -11.95
CA SER A 46 36.73 9.69 -11.99
C SER A 46 35.69 9.13 -11.02
N ILE A 47 35.53 9.74 -9.84
CA ILE A 47 34.47 9.34 -8.90
C ILE A 47 33.09 9.67 -9.47
N LEU A 48 32.92 10.82 -10.12
CA LEU A 48 31.66 11.14 -10.80
C LEU A 48 31.32 10.08 -11.88
N GLY A 49 32.31 9.66 -12.67
CA GLY A 49 32.14 8.58 -13.64
C GLY A 49 31.80 7.23 -12.99
N PHE A 50 32.46 6.90 -11.87
CA PHE A 50 32.16 5.72 -11.07
C PHE A 50 30.71 5.74 -10.55
N LEU A 51 30.25 6.86 -9.97
CA LEU A 51 28.89 6.98 -9.46
C LEU A 51 27.83 6.82 -10.57
N ALA A 52 28.08 7.39 -11.75
CA ALA A 52 27.20 7.25 -12.90
C ALA A 52 27.06 5.78 -13.39
N LEU A 53 28.09 4.95 -13.19
CA LEU A 53 28.07 3.51 -13.45
C LEU A 53 27.46 2.70 -12.29
N TYR A 54 27.80 3.09 -11.07
CA TYR A 54 27.38 2.36 -9.88
C TYR A 54 25.86 2.38 -9.71
N PHE A 55 25.21 3.54 -9.87
CA PHE A 55 23.77 3.64 -9.57
C PHE A 55 22.86 2.70 -10.37
N PRO A 56 23.03 2.52 -11.70
CA PRO A 56 22.21 1.56 -12.44
C PRO A 56 22.46 0.09 -12.07
N LEU A 57 23.69 -0.23 -11.64
CA LEU A 57 24.12 -1.58 -11.27
C LEU A 57 23.96 -1.87 -9.76
N GLU A 58 23.71 -0.85 -8.95
CA GLU A 58 23.71 -0.94 -7.49
C GLU A 58 22.83 -2.09 -6.98
N PRO A 59 21.56 -2.24 -7.41
CA PRO A 59 20.71 -3.31 -6.86
C PRO A 59 21.28 -4.71 -7.11
N PHE A 60 21.89 -4.93 -8.28
CA PHE A 60 22.57 -6.18 -8.63
C PHE A 60 23.87 -6.37 -7.84
N LEU A 61 24.70 -5.33 -7.73
CA LEU A 61 25.98 -5.40 -6.99
C LEU A 61 25.75 -5.67 -5.49
N MET A 62 24.71 -5.07 -4.90
CA MET A 62 24.36 -5.25 -3.49
C MET A 62 24.01 -6.70 -3.14
N LYS A 63 23.62 -7.53 -4.11
CA LYS A 63 23.38 -8.98 -3.91
C LYS A 63 24.63 -9.71 -3.43
N PHE A 64 25.81 -9.32 -3.93
CA PHE A 64 27.08 -9.98 -3.63
C PHE A 64 27.80 -9.38 -2.41
N VAL A 65 27.23 -8.34 -1.81
CA VAL A 65 27.79 -7.69 -0.62
C VAL A 65 27.49 -8.54 0.62
N PRO A 66 28.47 -8.86 1.49
CA PRO A 66 28.20 -9.51 2.77
C PRO A 66 27.42 -8.60 3.73
N ASP A 67 26.64 -9.18 4.65
CA ASP A 67 25.80 -8.41 5.59
C ASP A 67 26.60 -7.41 6.44
N GLU A 68 27.82 -7.80 6.86
CA GLU A 68 28.74 -6.95 7.61
C GLU A 68 29.10 -5.64 6.89
N LEU A 69 29.09 -5.65 5.55
CA LEU A 69 29.47 -4.51 4.71
C LEU A 69 28.26 -3.82 4.06
N PHE A 70 27.06 -4.37 4.21
CA PHE A 70 25.88 -3.92 3.46
C PHE A 70 25.57 -2.44 3.71
N VAL A 71 25.52 -2.02 4.97
CA VAL A 71 25.23 -0.62 5.35
C VAL A 71 26.31 0.31 4.82
N LEU A 72 27.59 -0.08 4.97
CA LEU A 72 28.72 0.73 4.55
C LEU A 72 28.67 0.98 3.04
N ILE A 73 28.49 -0.09 2.24
CA ILE A 73 28.47 -0.01 0.79
C ILE A 73 27.20 0.69 0.28
N ARG A 74 26.05 0.47 0.93
CA ARG A 74 24.78 1.11 0.58
C ARG A 74 24.83 2.63 0.68
N PHE A 75 25.49 3.17 1.71
CA PHE A 75 25.57 4.63 1.93
C PHE A 75 26.87 5.27 1.41
N ALA A 76 27.88 4.48 1.02
CA ALA A 76 29.14 4.98 0.48
C ALA A 76 28.98 5.93 -0.73
N PRO A 77 28.12 5.66 -1.74
CA PRO A 77 27.91 6.57 -2.86
C PRO A 77 27.42 7.97 -2.44
N GLU A 78 26.59 8.05 -1.39
CA GLU A 78 26.09 9.34 -0.88
C GLU A 78 27.24 10.13 -0.23
N VAL A 79 28.07 9.47 0.57
CA VAL A 79 29.26 10.08 1.18
C VAL A 79 30.23 10.59 0.12
N LEU A 80 30.48 9.79 -0.92
CA LEU A 80 31.34 10.18 -2.03
C LEU A 80 30.78 11.37 -2.81
N LEU A 81 29.46 11.42 -3.03
CA LEU A 81 28.82 12.56 -3.66
C LEU A 81 29.04 13.85 -2.87
N TYR A 82 28.78 13.85 -1.56
CA TYR A 82 28.98 15.04 -0.73
C TYR A 82 30.44 15.48 -0.67
N LEU A 83 31.36 14.51 -0.63
CA LEU A 83 32.78 14.78 -0.68
C LEU A 83 33.18 15.47 -1.99
N ILE A 84 32.72 14.96 -3.14
CA ILE A 84 33.00 15.59 -4.44
C ILE A 84 32.42 17.00 -4.50
N VAL A 85 31.19 17.21 -4.01
CA VAL A 85 30.56 18.54 -3.96
C VAL A 85 31.41 19.49 -3.12
N GLY A 86 31.84 19.06 -1.93
CA GLY A 86 32.72 19.84 -1.06
C GLY A 86 34.05 20.19 -1.70
N ILE A 87 34.70 19.23 -2.37
CA ILE A 87 35.95 19.44 -3.11
C ILE A 87 35.74 20.42 -4.26
N ALA A 88 34.65 20.29 -5.02
CA ALA A 88 34.34 21.16 -6.14
C ALA A 88 34.14 22.61 -5.67
N ILE A 89 33.42 22.81 -4.56
CA ILE A 89 33.24 24.12 -3.93
C ILE A 89 34.57 24.66 -3.39
N ALA A 90 35.35 23.86 -2.67
CA ALA A 90 36.63 24.28 -2.10
C ALA A 90 37.63 24.71 -3.19
N HIS A 91 37.72 23.95 -4.28
CA HIS A 91 38.55 24.26 -5.43
C HIS A 91 38.12 25.56 -6.12
N HIS A 92 36.80 25.79 -6.18
CA HIS A 92 36.23 27.01 -6.74
C HIS A 92 36.58 28.25 -5.90
N ILE A 93 36.42 28.15 -4.57
CA ILE A 93 36.77 29.20 -3.60
C ILE A 93 38.27 29.48 -3.62
N ALA A 94 39.11 28.44 -3.56
CA ALA A 94 40.57 28.58 -3.54
C ALA A 94 41.11 29.26 -4.80
N ARG A 95 40.46 29.07 -5.96
CA ARG A 95 40.83 29.71 -7.22
C ARG A 95 40.21 31.10 -7.43
N ARG A 96 39.46 31.62 -6.45
CA ARG A 96 38.72 32.91 -6.51
C ARG A 96 37.94 33.11 -7.81
N ARG A 97 37.33 32.03 -8.32
CA ARG A 97 36.57 32.08 -9.57
C ARG A 97 35.15 32.59 -9.31
N ALA A 98 34.60 33.35 -10.24
CA ALA A 98 33.17 33.69 -10.21
C ALA A 98 32.33 32.41 -10.37
N ILE A 99 31.23 32.29 -9.62
CA ILE A 99 30.31 31.15 -9.73
C ILE A 99 29.90 31.00 -11.21
N PRO A 100 30.05 29.82 -11.82
CA PRO A 100 29.69 29.64 -13.23
C PRO A 100 28.21 29.99 -13.42
N PRO A 101 27.87 30.84 -14.40
CA PRO A 101 26.48 31.20 -14.65
C PRO A 101 25.72 29.94 -15.05
N SER A 102 24.60 29.68 -14.37
CA SER A 102 23.70 28.57 -14.71
C SER A 102 22.24 29.02 -14.57
N PRO A 103 21.35 28.45 -15.39
CA PRO A 103 19.94 28.81 -15.40
C PRO A 103 19.23 28.52 -14.06
N ILE A 104 19.81 27.65 -13.22
CA ILE A 104 19.19 27.23 -11.96
C ILE A 104 19.85 27.79 -10.71
N ASN A 105 20.94 28.59 -10.81
CA ASN A 105 21.68 29.05 -9.63
C ASN A 105 20.79 29.83 -8.65
N LEU A 106 20.11 30.87 -9.15
CA LEU A 106 19.23 31.70 -8.34
C LEU A 106 18.02 30.92 -7.80
N PRO A 107 17.20 30.24 -8.63
CA PRO A 107 16.05 29.51 -8.10
C PRO A 107 16.45 28.39 -7.14
N PHE A 108 17.61 27.75 -7.31
CA PHE A 108 18.10 26.74 -6.36
C PHE A 108 18.50 27.35 -5.01
N VAL A 109 19.23 28.47 -4.98
CA VAL A 109 19.58 29.14 -3.72
C VAL A 109 18.33 29.61 -3.00
N LEU A 110 17.37 30.20 -3.73
CA LEU A 110 16.08 30.58 -3.16
C LEU A 110 15.32 29.36 -2.64
N PHE A 111 15.35 28.23 -3.37
CA PHE A 111 14.68 27.01 -2.95
C PHE A 111 15.28 26.43 -1.67
N LEU A 112 16.61 26.44 -1.53
CA LEU A 112 17.29 26.09 -0.28
C LEU A 112 16.90 27.04 0.85
N ALA A 113 16.88 28.35 0.60
CA ALA A 113 16.43 29.32 1.60
C ALA A 113 14.98 29.06 2.03
N THR A 114 14.09 28.68 1.10
CA THR A 114 12.72 28.27 1.41
C THR A 114 12.67 26.98 2.23
N LEU A 115 13.49 25.98 1.92
CA LEU A 115 13.60 24.74 2.70
C LEU A 115 14.05 25.01 4.15
N PHE A 116 15.07 25.85 4.34
CA PHE A 116 15.55 26.25 5.65
C PHE A 116 14.51 27.10 6.40
N ALA A 117 13.89 28.07 5.72
CA ALA A 117 12.82 28.88 6.31
C ALA A 117 11.64 28.00 6.74
N SER A 118 11.24 27.05 5.91
CA SER A 118 10.20 26.08 6.22
C SER A 118 10.53 25.22 7.45
N THR A 119 11.78 24.75 7.54
CA THR A 119 12.27 24.00 8.72
C THR A 119 12.12 24.82 10.01
N ILE A 120 12.51 26.09 9.96
CA ILE A 120 12.48 26.99 11.13
C ILE A 120 11.04 27.37 11.49
N ILE A 121 10.24 27.78 10.50
CA ILE A 121 8.85 28.23 10.69
C ILE A 121 7.99 27.11 11.29
N ASN A 122 8.19 25.86 10.83
CA ASN A 122 7.41 24.71 11.29
C ASN A 122 8.07 23.93 12.43
N LEU A 123 9.17 24.45 13.00
CA LEU A 123 9.88 23.85 14.14
C LEU A 123 10.20 22.36 13.91
N VAL A 124 10.61 22.00 12.69
CA VAL A 124 10.93 20.61 12.35
C VAL A 124 12.17 20.15 13.10
N GLU A 125 12.12 18.94 13.66
CA GLU A 125 13.26 18.35 14.37
C GLU A 125 14.51 18.36 13.47
N PRO A 126 15.68 18.83 13.95
CA PRO A 126 16.87 18.97 13.11
C PRO A 126 17.30 17.68 12.41
N SER A 127 17.13 16.53 13.06
CA SER A 127 17.45 15.21 12.51
C SER A 127 16.54 14.88 11.31
N VAL A 128 15.22 15.09 11.46
CA VAL A 128 14.20 14.87 10.42
C VAL A 128 14.41 15.84 9.26
N ALA A 129 14.61 17.12 9.55
CA ALA A 129 14.86 18.14 8.55
C ALA A 129 16.12 17.83 7.73
N LEU A 130 17.23 17.46 8.38
CA LEU A 130 18.47 17.12 7.70
C LEU A 130 18.27 15.94 6.73
N VAL A 131 17.61 14.88 7.17
CA VAL A 131 17.36 13.70 6.34
C VAL A 131 16.32 13.99 5.23
N GLY A 132 15.39 14.90 5.46
CA GLY A 132 14.39 15.33 4.47
C GLY A 132 15.04 16.14 3.35
N ILE A 133 15.77 17.20 3.73
CA ILE A 133 16.56 18.03 2.82
C ILE A 133 17.52 17.17 2.01
N ARG A 134 18.19 16.20 2.66
CA ARG A 134 19.08 15.23 2.01
C ARG A 134 18.45 14.61 0.76
N GLN A 135 17.21 14.16 0.86
CA GLN A 135 16.53 13.43 -0.22
C GLN A 135 16.08 14.34 -1.36
N ILE A 136 15.62 15.55 -1.03
CA ILE A 136 15.18 16.54 -2.02
C ILE A 136 16.37 17.06 -2.83
N VAL A 137 17.49 17.34 -2.15
CA VAL A 137 18.57 18.15 -2.70
C VAL A 137 19.70 17.31 -3.30
N ARG A 138 19.87 16.04 -2.91
CA ARG A 138 21.03 15.21 -3.32
C ARG A 138 21.28 15.19 -4.83
N PHE A 139 20.24 15.05 -5.64
CA PHE A 139 20.40 14.99 -7.10
C PHE A 139 20.72 16.36 -7.72
N MET A 140 20.24 17.44 -7.10
CA MET A 140 20.60 18.80 -7.51
C MET A 140 22.08 19.09 -7.21
N LEU A 141 22.62 18.58 -6.10
CA LEU A 141 24.05 18.74 -5.78
C LEU A 141 24.96 18.10 -6.83
N VAL A 142 24.54 16.99 -7.45
CA VAL A 142 25.28 16.38 -8.57
C VAL A 142 25.43 17.38 -9.71
N PHE A 143 24.38 18.12 -10.06
CA PHE A 143 24.44 19.15 -11.11
C PHE A 143 25.50 20.22 -10.79
N PHE A 144 25.51 20.73 -9.57
CA PHE A 144 26.50 21.73 -9.15
C PHE A 144 27.92 21.17 -9.06
N ALA A 145 28.08 19.91 -8.62
CA ALA A 145 29.36 19.23 -8.65
C ALA A 145 29.91 19.18 -10.08
N VAL A 146 29.10 18.76 -11.06
CA VAL A 146 29.47 18.76 -12.48
C VAL A 146 29.81 20.18 -12.96
N LEU A 147 28.99 21.17 -12.61
CA LEU A 147 29.18 22.57 -13.02
C LEU A 147 30.50 23.16 -12.48
N PHE A 148 30.85 22.90 -11.23
CA PHE A 148 32.08 23.42 -10.62
C PHE A 148 33.34 22.64 -11.03
N LEU A 149 33.22 21.34 -11.26
CA LEU A 149 34.33 20.52 -11.75
C LEU A 149 34.67 20.81 -13.21
N CYS A 150 33.72 21.36 -13.99
CA CYS A 150 33.89 21.70 -15.40
C CYS A 150 34.54 20.57 -16.23
N PRO A 151 33.91 19.38 -16.33
CA PRO A 151 34.48 18.26 -17.07
C PRO A 151 34.82 18.64 -18.51
N SER A 152 35.90 18.09 -19.03
CA SER A 152 36.30 18.30 -20.43
C SER A 152 35.26 17.70 -21.38
N LYS A 153 35.15 18.26 -22.60
CA LYS A 153 34.29 17.70 -23.66
C LYS A 153 34.61 16.23 -23.95
N GLN A 154 35.88 15.86 -23.87
CA GLN A 154 36.33 14.49 -24.07
C GLN A 154 35.79 13.56 -23.00
N PHE A 155 35.84 13.97 -21.73
CA PHE A 155 35.29 13.21 -20.61
C PHE A 155 33.78 13.02 -20.77
N ILE A 156 33.04 14.09 -21.07
CA ILE A 156 31.58 14.02 -21.30
C ILE A 156 31.28 13.04 -22.42
N ARG A 157 31.99 13.12 -23.55
CA ARG A 157 31.81 12.20 -24.69
C ARG A 157 32.05 10.75 -24.30
N GLN A 158 33.14 10.46 -23.58
CA GLN A 158 33.47 9.10 -23.13
C GLN A 158 32.40 8.58 -22.17
N LEU A 159 31.97 9.39 -21.20
CA LEU A 159 30.91 9.03 -20.27
C LEU A 159 29.59 8.76 -20.98
N THR A 160 29.20 9.60 -21.95
CA THR A 160 27.98 9.39 -22.75
C THR A 160 28.03 8.08 -23.53
N ILE A 161 29.13 7.78 -24.21
CA ILE A 161 29.28 6.51 -24.96
C ILE A 161 29.15 5.32 -24.01
N PHE A 162 29.79 5.40 -22.84
CA PHE A 162 29.75 4.34 -21.85
C PHE A 162 28.35 4.15 -21.25
N LEU A 163 27.63 5.23 -20.96
CA LEU A 163 26.24 5.15 -20.51
C LEU A 163 25.30 4.58 -21.58
N LEU A 164 25.49 4.93 -22.85
CA LEU A 164 24.72 4.33 -23.95
C LEU A 164 25.02 2.83 -24.11
N PHE A 165 26.27 2.40 -23.90
CA PHE A 165 26.61 0.98 -23.83
C PHE A 165 25.88 0.29 -22.68
N LEU A 166 25.87 0.89 -21.49
CA LEU A 166 25.15 0.38 -20.32
C LEU A 166 23.64 0.26 -20.59
N VAL A 167 23.04 1.24 -21.28
CA VAL A 167 21.63 1.18 -21.72
C VAL A 167 21.39 -0.01 -22.66
N GLY A 168 22.31 -0.26 -23.58
CA GLY A 168 22.27 -1.45 -24.44
C GLY A 168 22.37 -2.74 -23.63
N LEU A 169 23.25 -2.80 -22.63
CA LEU A 169 23.39 -3.94 -21.73
C LEU A 169 22.10 -4.19 -20.93
N GLU A 170 21.53 -3.18 -20.28
CA GLU A 170 20.27 -3.29 -19.55
C GLU A 170 19.12 -3.73 -20.46
N ALA A 171 19.08 -3.21 -21.69
CA ALA A 171 18.05 -3.59 -22.66
C ALA A 171 18.19 -5.05 -23.10
N VAL A 172 19.41 -5.51 -23.41
CA VAL A 172 19.68 -6.91 -23.75
C VAL A 172 19.34 -7.82 -22.57
N LEU A 173 19.74 -7.45 -21.35
CA LEU A 173 19.40 -8.20 -20.14
C LEU A 173 17.88 -8.26 -19.94
N GLY A 174 17.16 -7.15 -20.10
CA GLY A 174 15.71 -7.12 -20.01
C GLY A 174 15.03 -8.02 -21.06
N VAL A 175 15.43 -7.95 -22.33
CA VAL A 175 14.88 -8.86 -23.36
C VAL A 175 15.23 -10.32 -23.06
N SER A 176 16.46 -10.59 -22.61
CA SER A 176 16.88 -11.95 -22.22
C SER A 176 16.08 -12.45 -21.02
N GLN A 177 15.75 -11.57 -20.08
CA GLN A 177 14.93 -11.84 -18.92
C GLN A 177 13.53 -12.29 -19.31
N PHE A 178 12.92 -11.62 -20.28
CA PHE A 178 11.64 -12.04 -20.85
C PHE A 178 11.70 -13.44 -21.48
N VAL A 179 12.79 -13.77 -22.16
CA VAL A 179 12.95 -15.05 -22.87
C VAL A 179 13.32 -16.21 -21.93
N ILE A 180 14.20 -15.97 -20.95
CA ILE A 180 14.73 -16.99 -20.04
C ILE A 180 13.81 -17.21 -18.84
N GLY A 181 13.16 -16.15 -18.36
CA GLY A 181 12.25 -16.20 -17.20
C GLY A 181 12.98 -16.43 -15.88
N GLU A 182 12.42 -17.31 -15.05
CA GLU A 182 12.76 -17.50 -13.62
C GLU A 182 14.26 -17.66 -13.33
N PRO A 183 15.04 -18.43 -14.10
CA PRO A 183 16.46 -18.61 -13.80
C PRO A 183 17.26 -17.30 -13.88
N LEU A 184 16.90 -16.42 -14.82
CA LEU A 184 17.59 -15.13 -14.97
C LEU A 184 17.06 -14.10 -13.95
N ASP A 185 15.77 -14.15 -13.61
CA ASP A 185 15.18 -13.34 -12.53
C ASP A 185 15.89 -13.60 -11.20
N ALA A 186 16.05 -14.88 -10.83
CA ALA A 186 16.73 -15.31 -9.62
C ALA A 186 18.23 -14.96 -9.63
N PHE A 187 18.87 -14.84 -10.80
CA PHE A 187 20.25 -14.40 -10.92
C PHE A 187 20.40 -12.89 -10.73
N LEU A 188 19.53 -12.09 -11.36
CA LEU A 188 19.63 -10.63 -11.38
C LEU A 188 19.18 -9.97 -10.07
N PHE A 189 18.35 -10.64 -9.28
CA PHE A 189 17.82 -10.08 -8.03
C PHE A 189 18.14 -10.95 -6.80
N PRO A 190 18.31 -10.38 -5.60
CA PRO A 190 18.44 -11.16 -4.37
C PRO A 190 17.11 -11.83 -3.99
N SER A 191 17.15 -13.10 -3.61
CA SER A 191 15.98 -13.89 -3.19
C SER A 191 15.55 -13.63 -1.74
N GLU A 192 16.43 -13.03 -0.93
CA GLU A 192 16.22 -12.80 0.50
C GLU A 192 16.43 -11.32 0.86
N GLY A 193 15.56 -10.82 1.72
CA GLY A 193 15.59 -9.50 2.32
C GLY A 193 16.57 -9.43 3.47
N ARG A 194 17.12 -8.24 3.69
CA ARG A 194 18.17 -7.99 4.68
C ARG A 194 17.70 -6.95 5.69
N PHE A 195 17.98 -7.24 6.96
CA PHE A 195 17.51 -6.46 8.10
C PHE A 195 18.68 -6.12 9.03
N LEU A 196 18.63 -4.95 9.65
CA LEU A 196 19.52 -4.53 10.73
C LEU A 196 18.69 -4.12 11.94
N GLY A 197 18.57 -5.02 12.93
CA GLY A 197 17.59 -4.86 14.00
C GLY A 197 16.18 -4.83 13.44
N GLU A 198 15.41 -3.77 13.72
CA GLU A 198 14.08 -3.58 13.15
C GLU A 198 14.08 -2.84 11.79
N ILE A 199 15.24 -2.39 11.30
CA ILE A 199 15.36 -1.60 10.07
C ILE A 199 15.53 -2.54 8.86
N THR A 200 14.61 -2.49 7.91
CA THR A 200 14.75 -3.19 6.63
C THR A 200 15.80 -2.46 5.77
N LEU A 201 16.93 -3.12 5.50
CA LEU A 201 17.99 -2.60 4.64
C LEU A 201 17.73 -2.94 3.17
N ALA A 202 17.16 -4.12 2.91
CA ALA A 202 16.67 -4.56 1.60
C ALA A 202 15.41 -5.44 1.78
N PRO A 203 14.34 -5.24 1.00
CA PRO A 203 13.11 -6.04 1.07
C PRO A 203 13.33 -7.51 0.68
N ASN A 204 12.49 -8.42 1.16
CA ASN A 204 12.32 -9.74 0.53
C ASN A 204 11.73 -9.56 -0.87
N ALA A 205 12.34 -10.16 -1.88
CA ALA A 205 11.81 -10.14 -3.24
C ALA A 205 10.68 -11.17 -3.41
N PHE A 206 9.45 -10.78 -3.07
CA PHE A 206 8.29 -11.55 -3.52
C PHE A 206 7.94 -11.13 -4.95
N HIS A 207 8.05 -12.07 -5.89
CA HIS A 207 7.59 -11.88 -7.26
C HIS A 207 6.05 -11.91 -7.27
N PHE A 208 5.41 -10.79 -7.63
CA PHE A 208 3.96 -10.69 -7.80
C PHE A 208 3.50 -11.04 -9.22
N TRP A 209 4.41 -11.54 -10.06
CA TRP A 209 4.16 -11.77 -11.48
C TRP A 209 4.87 -13.03 -11.96
N ASP A 210 4.31 -13.71 -12.95
CA ASP A 210 4.92 -14.91 -13.53
C ASP A 210 6.30 -14.57 -14.10
N PRO A 211 7.30 -15.44 -13.94
CA PRO A 211 8.63 -15.19 -14.47
C PRO A 211 8.63 -14.89 -15.96
N GLY A 212 9.36 -13.86 -16.38
CA GLY A 212 9.38 -13.37 -17.76
C GLY A 212 8.18 -12.53 -18.18
N SER A 213 7.16 -12.32 -17.34
CA SER A 213 6.01 -11.45 -17.69
C SER A 213 6.34 -9.96 -17.65
N ARG A 214 7.38 -9.54 -16.90
CA ARG A 214 7.89 -8.15 -16.82
C ARG A 214 9.41 -8.15 -16.64
N VAL A 215 10.07 -7.12 -17.16
CA VAL A 215 11.54 -7.02 -17.13
C VAL A 215 12.01 -5.84 -16.29
N PHE A 216 13.10 -6.06 -15.56
CA PHE A 216 13.69 -5.09 -14.63
C PHE A 216 15.22 -5.05 -14.67
N ALA A 217 15.87 -6.00 -15.37
CA ALA A 217 17.32 -6.06 -15.56
C ALA A 217 18.10 -5.88 -14.23
N THR A 218 19.21 -5.14 -14.18
CA THR A 218 19.96 -4.96 -12.92
C THR A 218 19.37 -3.89 -12.02
N LEU A 219 18.44 -3.08 -12.53
CA LEU A 219 17.80 -1.97 -11.81
C LEU A 219 16.80 -2.45 -10.76
N GLY A 220 16.44 -3.75 -10.80
CA GLY A 220 15.70 -4.42 -9.74
C GLY A 220 14.21 -4.10 -9.67
N ARG A 221 13.76 -3.13 -10.46
CA ARG A 221 12.34 -2.78 -10.61
C ARG A 221 12.03 -2.34 -12.04
N TYR A 222 10.88 -2.78 -12.53
CA TYR A 222 10.43 -2.52 -13.90
C TYR A 222 10.20 -1.02 -14.17
N ASP A 223 9.72 -0.26 -13.18
CA ASP A 223 9.48 1.18 -13.30
C ASP A 223 10.77 1.99 -13.39
N ARG A 224 11.79 1.59 -12.61
CA ARG A 224 13.14 2.17 -12.68
C ARG A 224 13.79 1.89 -14.02
N LEU A 225 13.76 0.64 -14.50
CA LEU A 225 14.25 0.28 -15.82
C LEU A 225 13.52 1.04 -16.92
N GLY A 226 12.18 1.08 -16.88
CA GLY A 226 11.39 1.79 -17.88
C GLY A 226 11.71 3.29 -17.93
N THR A 227 11.86 3.93 -16.77
CA THR A 227 12.23 5.35 -16.70
C THR A 227 13.65 5.61 -17.19
N PHE A 228 14.59 4.72 -16.84
CA PHE A 228 15.98 4.77 -17.30
C PHE A 228 16.08 4.63 -18.83
N LEU A 229 15.43 3.61 -19.39
CA LEU A 229 15.40 3.39 -20.84
C LEU A 229 14.74 4.56 -21.56
N ALA A 230 13.59 5.05 -21.08
CA ALA A 230 12.92 6.20 -21.68
C ALA A 230 13.84 7.44 -21.79
N PHE A 231 14.57 7.75 -20.72
CA PHE A 231 15.52 8.87 -20.69
C PHE A 231 16.62 8.73 -21.74
N PHE A 232 17.32 7.60 -21.76
CA PHE A 232 18.47 7.41 -22.64
C PHE A 232 18.10 7.17 -24.10
N LEU A 233 16.95 6.54 -24.37
CA LEU A 233 16.47 6.37 -25.74
C LEU A 233 16.03 7.71 -26.36
N LEU A 234 15.52 8.67 -25.56
CA LEU A 234 15.29 10.04 -26.02
C LEU A 234 16.60 10.78 -26.34
N LEU A 235 17.66 10.59 -25.55
CA LEU A 235 19.00 11.07 -25.89
C LEU A 235 19.51 10.47 -27.20
N ALA A 236 19.29 9.17 -27.41
CA ALA A 236 19.66 8.46 -28.63
C ALA A 236 18.91 9.02 -29.86
N ILE A 237 17.61 9.31 -29.75
CA ILE A 237 16.84 9.97 -30.80
C ILE A 237 17.39 11.37 -31.12
N GLY A 238 17.79 12.12 -30.09
CA GLY A 238 18.44 13.42 -30.28
C GLY A 238 19.69 13.31 -31.16
N ALA A 239 20.49 12.25 -30.95
CA ALA A 239 21.66 11.93 -31.78
C ALA A 239 21.29 11.60 -33.24
N LEU A 240 20.22 10.83 -33.49
CA LEU A 240 19.75 10.56 -34.85
C LEU A 240 19.37 11.84 -35.63
N TYR A 241 18.75 12.80 -34.96
CA TYR A 241 18.27 14.02 -35.61
C TYR A 241 19.34 15.08 -35.86
N GLU A 242 20.43 15.08 -35.07
CA GLU A 242 21.45 16.12 -35.13
C GLU A 242 22.79 15.62 -35.69
N ILE A 243 23.15 14.35 -35.48
CA ILE A 243 24.45 13.82 -35.91
C ILE A 243 24.29 13.04 -37.22
N LYS A 244 24.64 13.69 -38.33
CA LYS A 244 24.59 13.12 -39.69
C LYS A 244 25.83 12.27 -40.01
N LYS A 245 26.10 11.21 -39.23
CA LYS A 245 27.19 10.26 -39.48
C LYS A 245 26.64 8.83 -39.66
N PRO A 246 26.87 8.16 -40.82
CA PRO A 246 26.26 6.87 -41.12
C PRO A 246 26.54 5.78 -40.08
N THR A 247 27.77 5.71 -39.58
CA THR A 247 28.20 4.72 -38.57
C THR A 247 27.47 4.93 -37.25
N LEU A 248 27.44 6.16 -36.74
CA LEU A 248 26.71 6.48 -35.51
C LEU A 248 25.21 6.23 -35.66
N SER A 249 24.63 6.55 -36.82
CA SER A 249 23.22 6.26 -37.09
C SER A 249 22.92 4.76 -37.00
N ARG A 250 23.85 3.89 -37.45
CA ARG A 250 23.71 2.43 -37.32
C ARG A 250 23.73 1.99 -35.86
N ASP A 251 24.71 2.45 -35.08
CA ASP A 251 24.86 2.04 -33.67
C ASP A 251 23.65 2.48 -32.83
N VAL A 252 23.16 3.70 -33.06
CA VAL A 252 21.97 4.21 -32.40
C VAL A 252 20.70 3.47 -32.84
N LEU A 253 20.59 3.09 -34.12
CA LEU A 253 19.48 2.26 -34.59
C LEU A 253 19.49 0.88 -33.93
N ILE A 254 20.66 0.26 -33.74
CA ILE A 254 20.79 -1.00 -33.02
C ILE A 254 20.35 -0.83 -31.56
N LEU A 255 20.79 0.25 -30.90
CA LEU A 255 20.38 0.55 -29.53
C LEU A 255 18.86 0.72 -29.42
N LEU A 256 18.22 1.42 -30.36
CA LEU A 256 16.76 1.57 -30.38
C LEU A 256 16.04 0.26 -30.69
N LEU A 257 16.60 -0.58 -31.56
CA LEU A 257 16.03 -1.87 -31.95
C LEU A 257 15.98 -2.85 -30.79
N VAL A 258 16.91 -2.76 -29.83
CA VAL A 258 16.89 -3.58 -28.60
C VAL A 258 16.22 -2.83 -27.44
N GLY A 259 16.45 -1.52 -27.33
CA GLY A 259 15.97 -0.68 -26.24
C GLY A 259 14.46 -0.44 -26.26
N LEU A 260 13.82 -0.28 -27.43
CA LEU A 260 12.38 -0.10 -27.52
C LEU A 260 11.61 -1.38 -27.11
N PRO A 261 11.98 -2.59 -27.58
CA PRO A 261 11.40 -3.82 -27.05
C PRO A 261 11.65 -3.99 -25.56
N ALA A 262 12.89 -3.75 -25.07
CA ALA A 262 13.17 -3.86 -23.64
C ALA A 262 12.32 -2.92 -22.81
N LEU A 263 12.18 -1.66 -23.26
CA LEU A 263 11.28 -0.70 -22.65
C LEU A 263 9.88 -1.33 -22.60
N ALA A 264 9.38 -2.02 -23.65
CA ALA A 264 7.99 -2.49 -23.81
C ALA A 264 7.67 -3.54 -22.77
N LEU A 265 8.64 -4.42 -22.63
CA LEU A 265 8.63 -5.50 -21.67
C LEU A 265 8.80 -5.02 -20.22
N THR A 266 9.12 -3.74 -19.97
CA THR A 266 9.04 -3.19 -18.60
C THR A 266 7.61 -2.96 -18.16
N TYR A 267 6.68 -2.75 -19.11
CA TYR A 267 5.30 -2.36 -18.82
C TYR A 267 5.17 -1.13 -17.91
N SER A 268 6.24 -0.34 -17.79
CA SER A 268 6.24 0.90 -17.02
C SER A 268 5.44 1.96 -17.76
N ARG A 269 4.22 2.25 -17.28
CA ARG A 269 3.35 3.28 -17.86
C ARG A 269 4.05 4.64 -17.96
N SER A 270 4.74 5.05 -16.90
CA SER A 270 5.58 6.26 -16.91
C SER A 270 6.72 6.12 -17.93
N GLY A 271 7.42 4.99 -17.98
CA GLY A 271 8.47 4.77 -18.98
C GLY A 271 7.99 4.96 -20.42
N TRP A 272 6.93 4.25 -20.83
CA TRP A 272 6.39 4.27 -22.20
C TRP A 272 5.78 5.60 -22.59
N PHE A 273 4.87 6.09 -21.76
CA PHE A 273 4.14 7.30 -22.07
C PHE A 273 5.08 8.51 -22.07
N GLY A 274 6.00 8.56 -21.10
CA GLY A 274 7.06 9.55 -21.07
C GLY A 274 7.91 9.53 -22.33
N PHE A 275 8.41 8.35 -22.71
CA PHE A 275 9.18 8.20 -23.94
C PHE A 275 8.41 8.70 -25.17
N LEU A 276 7.16 8.27 -25.34
CA LEU A 276 6.32 8.67 -26.47
C LEU A 276 6.11 10.19 -26.50
N MET A 277 5.73 10.80 -25.38
CA MET A 277 5.49 12.25 -25.30
C MET A 277 6.78 13.04 -25.55
N GLY A 278 7.90 12.62 -24.96
CA GLY A 278 9.21 13.22 -25.23
C GLY A 278 9.60 13.12 -26.71
N PHE A 279 9.37 11.96 -27.34
CA PHE A 279 9.66 11.72 -28.75
C PHE A 279 8.80 12.60 -29.64
N LEU A 280 7.49 12.71 -29.39
CA LEU A 280 6.60 13.56 -30.16
C LEU A 280 6.98 15.04 -30.04
N VAL A 281 7.31 15.53 -28.84
CA VAL A 281 7.80 16.91 -28.68
C VAL A 281 9.05 17.14 -29.53
N MET A 282 10.02 16.23 -29.49
CA MET A 282 11.24 16.36 -30.29
C MET A 282 10.98 16.29 -31.80
N ALA A 283 10.33 15.23 -32.27
CA ALA A 283 10.21 14.91 -33.69
C ALA A 283 9.10 15.69 -34.39
N TRP A 284 7.90 15.73 -33.79
CA TRP A 284 6.75 16.45 -34.34
C TRP A 284 6.90 17.95 -34.14
N TRP A 285 7.07 18.42 -32.91
CA TRP A 285 6.98 19.85 -32.62
C TRP A 285 8.26 20.61 -32.95
N LEU A 286 9.39 20.15 -32.43
CA LEU A 286 10.67 20.85 -32.56
C LEU A 286 11.31 20.63 -33.94
N LYS A 287 11.46 19.37 -34.38
CA LYS A 287 12.08 19.03 -35.67
C LYS A 287 11.11 19.11 -36.85
N ARG A 288 9.79 19.18 -36.59
CA ARG A 288 8.76 19.26 -37.63
C ARG A 288 8.89 18.17 -38.68
N ASP A 289 9.29 16.97 -38.28
CA ASP A 289 9.49 15.84 -39.18
C ASP A 289 8.15 15.46 -39.84
N ARG A 290 8.07 15.58 -41.17
CA ARG A 290 6.83 15.29 -41.90
C ARG A 290 6.48 13.81 -41.82
N ARG A 291 7.48 12.91 -41.79
CA ARG A 291 7.24 11.46 -41.73
C ARG A 291 6.66 11.08 -40.38
N VAL A 292 7.22 11.61 -39.29
CA VAL A 292 6.70 11.35 -37.93
C VAL A 292 5.33 11.99 -37.75
N ARG A 293 5.09 13.21 -38.26
CA ARG A 293 3.76 13.84 -38.23
C ARG A 293 2.71 13.00 -38.96
N VAL A 294 3.02 12.57 -40.19
CA VAL A 294 2.12 11.71 -40.96
C VAL A 294 1.95 10.38 -40.25
N ALA A 295 3.01 9.73 -39.78
CA ALA A 295 2.92 8.47 -39.06
C ALA A 295 2.09 8.58 -37.79
N ALA A 296 2.30 9.62 -36.97
CA ALA A 296 1.56 9.84 -35.73
C ALA A 296 0.08 10.18 -36.01
N LEU A 297 -0.22 10.98 -37.03
CA LEU A 297 -1.60 11.27 -37.45
C LEU A 297 -2.27 10.03 -38.04
N SER A 298 -1.60 9.32 -38.94
CA SER A 298 -2.08 8.05 -39.52
C SER A 298 -2.29 7.02 -38.43
N PHE A 299 -1.38 6.91 -37.47
CA PHE A 299 -1.50 6.03 -36.33
C PHE A 299 -2.65 6.44 -35.41
N ALA A 300 -2.84 7.73 -35.12
CA ALA A 300 -3.99 8.22 -34.37
C ALA A 300 -5.32 7.99 -35.11
N ILE A 301 -5.34 8.11 -36.44
CA ILE A 301 -6.51 7.81 -37.29
C ILE A 301 -6.77 6.30 -37.34
N ILE A 302 -5.73 5.47 -37.47
CA ILE A 302 -5.83 4.01 -37.46
C ILE A 302 -6.29 3.54 -36.09
N ILE A 303 -5.73 4.07 -35.00
CA ILE A 303 -6.17 3.79 -33.63
C ILE A 303 -7.59 4.27 -33.43
N GLY A 304 -7.89 5.53 -33.74
CA GLY A 304 -9.23 6.08 -33.55
C GLY A 304 -10.27 5.33 -34.37
N GLY A 305 -9.94 4.99 -35.62
CA GLY A 305 -10.78 4.19 -36.51
C GLY A 305 -10.88 2.73 -36.05
N TYR A 306 -9.79 2.12 -35.62
CA TYR A 306 -9.79 0.77 -35.05
C TYR A 306 -10.62 0.73 -33.77
N LEU A 307 -10.42 1.64 -32.82
CA LEU A 307 -11.24 1.75 -31.60
C LEU A 307 -12.72 1.99 -31.94
N ALA A 308 -13.01 2.86 -32.91
CA ALA A 308 -14.38 3.14 -33.36
C ALA A 308 -15.05 1.96 -34.09
N LEU A 309 -14.30 1.19 -34.90
CA LEU A 309 -14.82 0.08 -35.72
C LEU A 309 -14.83 -1.25 -34.99
N SER A 310 -13.76 -1.55 -34.24
CA SER A 310 -13.64 -2.76 -33.43
C SER A 310 -14.64 -2.76 -32.29
N GLY A 311 -15.10 -1.58 -31.87
CA GLY A 311 -15.87 -1.43 -30.64
C GLY A 311 -15.13 -2.07 -29.48
N LEU A 312 -13.78 -1.96 -29.47
CA LEU A 312 -12.89 -2.36 -28.38
C LEU A 312 -13.28 -1.58 -27.14
N ALA A 313 -14.40 -1.98 -26.55
CA ALA A 313 -14.62 -1.88 -25.15
C ALA A 313 -13.49 -2.72 -24.56
N VAL A 314 -12.45 -2.05 -24.08
CA VAL A 314 -11.53 -2.63 -23.12
C VAL A 314 -12.40 -2.91 -21.89
N ARG A 315 -13.06 -4.07 -21.91
CA ARG A 315 -14.12 -4.43 -20.96
C ARG A 315 -13.58 -4.75 -19.57
N SER A 316 -12.26 -4.96 -19.46
CA SER A 316 -11.50 -5.17 -18.23
C SER A 316 -10.13 -4.49 -18.37
N LEU A 317 -9.65 -3.85 -17.30
CA LEU A 317 -8.36 -3.15 -17.22
C LEU A 317 -7.31 -4.06 -16.55
N VAL A 318 -7.34 -5.37 -16.85
CA VAL A 318 -6.54 -6.37 -16.13
C VAL A 318 -5.31 -6.79 -16.94
N ASP A 319 -4.15 -6.69 -16.30
CA ASP A 319 -2.83 -6.89 -16.91
C ASP A 319 -2.47 -8.39 -17.04
N THR A 320 -3.38 -9.26 -17.52
CA THR A 320 -3.18 -10.73 -17.50
C THR A 320 -2.10 -11.20 -18.48
N PRO A 321 -1.15 -12.10 -18.13
CA PRO A 321 -0.05 -12.54 -19.01
C PRO A 321 -0.47 -13.02 -20.42
N ALA A 322 -1.70 -13.53 -20.56
CA ALA A 322 -2.26 -14.02 -21.81
C ALA A 322 -2.73 -12.91 -22.78
N GLN A 323 -2.89 -11.66 -22.31
CA GLN A 323 -3.40 -10.58 -23.14
C GLN A 323 -2.40 -10.24 -24.28
N PRO A 324 -2.84 -10.28 -25.55
CA PRO A 324 -2.01 -9.95 -26.69
C PRO A 324 -1.39 -8.55 -26.57
N ILE A 325 -0.15 -8.39 -27.02
CA ILE A 325 0.58 -7.10 -27.02
C ILE A 325 -0.24 -5.99 -27.71
N ALA A 326 -1.00 -6.34 -28.76
CA ALA A 326 -1.85 -5.41 -29.48
C ALA A 326 -3.00 -4.87 -28.59
N GLU A 327 -3.73 -5.73 -27.88
CA GLU A 327 -4.83 -5.31 -27.01
C GLU A 327 -4.34 -4.44 -25.85
N ARG A 328 -3.23 -4.82 -25.21
CA ARG A 328 -2.57 -4.01 -24.15
C ARG A 328 -2.16 -2.63 -24.63
N PHE A 329 -1.66 -2.57 -25.86
CA PHE A 329 -1.20 -1.32 -26.44
C PHE A 329 -2.37 -0.39 -26.80
N PHE A 330 -3.46 -0.93 -27.36
CA PHE A 330 -4.65 -0.13 -27.68
C PHE A 330 -5.46 0.28 -26.43
N GLU A 331 -5.37 -0.47 -25.33
CA GLU A 331 -5.96 -0.10 -24.04
C GLU A 331 -5.48 1.25 -23.51
N ALA A 332 -4.21 1.60 -23.71
CA ALA A 332 -3.67 2.89 -23.27
C ALA A 332 -4.34 4.11 -23.95
N PHE A 333 -5.06 3.89 -25.04
CA PHE A 333 -5.69 4.93 -25.86
C PHE A 333 -7.23 4.82 -25.93
N SER A 334 -7.87 3.91 -25.17
CA SER A 334 -9.33 3.74 -25.21
C SER A 334 -10.07 4.86 -24.47
N TYR A 335 -11.30 5.15 -24.92
CA TYR A 335 -12.19 6.11 -24.27
C TYR A 335 -12.50 5.67 -22.82
N GLU A 336 -12.70 4.37 -22.60
CA GLU A 336 -12.96 3.79 -21.27
C GLU A 336 -11.79 4.01 -20.31
N ARG A 337 -10.54 3.96 -20.80
CA ARG A 337 -9.34 4.26 -20.01
C ARG A 337 -9.24 5.75 -19.65
N TRP A 338 -9.54 6.65 -20.60
CA TRP A 338 -9.49 8.11 -20.38
C TRP A 338 -10.69 8.67 -19.61
N ALA A 339 -11.89 8.12 -19.82
CA ALA A 339 -13.13 8.50 -19.13
C ALA A 339 -13.23 7.86 -17.74
N GLY A 340 -12.68 6.65 -17.55
CA GLY A 340 -12.53 6.01 -16.25
C GLY A 340 -11.62 6.79 -15.29
N GLU A 341 -10.66 7.58 -15.81
CA GLU A 341 -9.88 8.52 -15.00
C GLU A 341 -10.71 9.70 -14.46
N TYR A 342 -11.80 10.08 -15.14
CA TYR A 342 -12.59 11.28 -14.80
C TYR A 342 -13.64 11.05 -13.70
N TYR A 343 -14.07 9.79 -13.49
CA TYR A 343 -15.09 9.41 -12.50
C TYR A 343 -14.55 8.52 -11.36
N GLY A 344 -13.30 8.75 -10.96
CA GLY A 344 -12.77 8.20 -9.70
C GLY A 344 -11.55 7.30 -9.81
N VAL A 345 -10.76 7.40 -10.91
CA VAL A 345 -9.61 6.49 -11.09
C VAL A 345 -8.29 7.13 -11.57
N GLY A 346 -8.19 8.45 -11.77
CA GLY A 346 -6.95 9.13 -12.19
C GLY A 346 -6.33 10.10 -11.17
N ARG A 347 -4.99 10.17 -11.12
CA ARG A 347 -4.19 11.16 -10.35
C ARG A 347 -4.60 12.63 -10.56
N LEU A 348 -5.42 12.96 -11.56
CA LEU A 348 -5.98 14.31 -11.73
C LEU A 348 -6.83 14.76 -10.53
N PHE A 349 -7.52 13.84 -9.83
CA PHE A 349 -8.33 14.19 -8.65
C PHE A 349 -7.50 14.31 -7.36
N TRP A 350 -6.36 13.63 -7.29
CA TRP A 350 -5.42 13.71 -6.18
C TRP A 350 -4.68 15.07 -6.14
N ILE A 351 -4.49 15.70 -7.30
CA ILE A 351 -4.09 17.12 -7.45
C ILE A 351 -5.18 18.07 -6.93
N VAL A 352 -6.42 17.64 -6.75
CA VAL A 352 -7.48 18.49 -6.22
C VAL A 352 -7.62 18.29 -4.72
N ASN A 353 -7.76 17.05 -4.23
CA ASN A 353 -8.09 16.80 -2.82
C ASN A 353 -6.91 16.99 -1.85
N THR A 354 -5.69 16.54 -2.20
CA THR A 354 -4.52 16.75 -1.33
C THR A 354 -4.13 18.22 -1.25
N PRO A 355 -4.10 18.97 -2.36
CA PRO A 355 -4.02 20.42 -2.34
C PRO A 355 -5.05 21.11 -1.47
N LEU A 356 -6.31 20.70 -1.51
CA LEU A 356 -7.34 21.33 -0.68
C LEU A 356 -7.13 21.13 0.84
N HIS A 357 -6.40 20.11 1.28
CA HIS A 357 -6.08 19.90 2.71
C HIS A 357 -4.69 20.40 3.13
N VAL A 358 -3.70 20.38 2.22
CA VAL A 358 -2.34 20.92 2.45
C VAL A 358 -2.31 22.45 2.34
N ILE A 359 -3.01 23.04 1.36
CA ILE A 359 -3.04 24.51 1.12
C ILE A 359 -3.47 25.29 2.35
N PRO A 360 -4.56 24.94 3.06
CA PRO A 360 -5.08 25.82 4.09
C PRO A 360 -4.16 25.94 5.31
N THR A 361 -3.28 24.97 5.55
CA THR A 361 -2.53 24.85 6.80
C THR A 361 -1.15 25.50 6.77
N ALA A 362 -0.41 25.41 5.66
CA ALA A 362 0.89 26.08 5.49
C ALA A 362 1.21 26.42 4.01
N PRO A 363 0.43 27.31 3.36
CA PRO A 363 0.43 27.46 1.90
C PRO A 363 1.74 28.00 1.33
N LEU A 364 2.45 28.86 2.05
CA LEU A 364 3.62 29.57 1.52
C LEU A 364 4.92 28.79 1.68
N PHE A 365 5.18 28.26 2.87
CA PHE A 365 6.42 27.57 3.22
C PHE A 365 6.26 26.06 3.41
N GLY A 366 5.04 25.50 3.32
CA GLY A 366 4.81 24.08 3.55
C GLY A 366 5.02 23.74 5.02
N HIS A 367 5.05 22.45 5.36
CA HIS A 367 5.21 21.97 6.74
C HIS A 367 6.64 21.63 7.11
N GLY A 368 7.57 21.69 6.16
CA GLY A 368 8.98 21.41 6.35
C GLY A 368 9.45 20.10 5.73
N PRO A 369 10.74 20.03 5.42
CA PRO A 369 11.34 18.88 4.75
C PRO A 369 11.28 17.63 5.62
N GLY A 370 10.91 16.50 5.02
CA GLY A 370 10.79 15.24 5.75
C GLY A 370 9.61 15.19 6.73
N GLN A 371 8.63 16.09 6.62
CA GLN A 371 7.32 15.94 7.29
C GLN A 371 6.31 15.20 6.43
N PHE A 372 6.43 15.34 5.10
CA PHE A 372 5.63 14.61 4.12
C PHE A 372 6.49 13.68 3.28
N GLY A 373 7.16 12.73 3.94
CA GLY A 373 7.52 11.51 3.23
C GLY A 373 8.77 11.54 2.40
N GLY A 374 9.52 12.62 2.46
CA GLY A 374 10.95 12.52 2.25
C GLY A 374 11.52 11.33 3.03
N GLY A 375 12.59 10.75 2.51
CA GLY A 375 13.24 9.56 3.07
C GLY A 375 13.67 9.67 4.55
N ALA A 376 13.46 10.80 5.23
CA ALA A 376 13.51 10.95 6.68
C ALA A 376 12.39 10.22 7.40
N VAL A 377 11.13 10.45 7.01
CA VAL A 377 9.95 9.74 7.59
C VAL A 377 10.06 8.25 7.34
N SER A 378 10.52 7.88 6.13
CA SER A 378 10.78 6.49 5.78
C SER A 378 11.92 5.87 6.58
N ALA A 379 13.04 6.58 6.79
CA ALA A 379 14.19 6.03 7.51
C ALA A 379 13.95 5.98 9.03
N LEU A 380 13.13 6.88 9.56
CA LEU A 380 12.87 7.05 11.00
C LEU A 380 11.50 6.53 11.44
N ARG A 381 10.67 6.01 10.52
CA ARG A 381 9.29 5.52 10.77
C ARG A 381 8.37 6.52 11.48
N ASN A 382 8.53 7.83 11.25
CA ASN A 382 7.76 8.87 11.93
C ASN A 382 6.62 9.42 11.06
N THR A 383 5.49 8.71 10.97
CA THR A 383 4.32 9.10 10.13
C THR A 383 3.33 10.05 10.82
N ARG A 384 3.63 10.47 12.06
CA ARG A 384 2.70 11.21 12.93
C ARG A 384 2.17 12.51 12.31
N VAL A 385 3.00 13.21 11.53
CA VAL A 385 2.62 14.51 10.94
C VAL A 385 1.61 14.39 9.79
N TYR A 386 1.58 13.25 9.09
CA TYR A 386 0.52 12.95 8.12
C TYR A 386 -0.85 12.77 8.77
N ASP A 387 -0.85 12.11 9.94
CA ASP A 387 -2.06 11.85 10.70
C ASP A 387 -2.65 13.12 11.30
N GLU A 388 -1.80 14.05 11.73
CA GLU A 388 -2.15 15.37 12.27
C GLU A 388 -2.71 16.32 11.18
N LEU A 389 -2.22 16.21 9.94
CA LEU A 389 -2.64 17.06 8.81
C LEU A 389 -3.77 16.45 7.97
N ARG A 390 -4.27 15.26 8.36
CA ARG A 390 -5.36 14.52 7.69
C ARG A 390 -5.10 14.32 6.19
N LEU A 391 -3.83 14.22 5.79
CA LEU A 391 -3.51 14.04 4.38
C LEU A 391 -3.79 12.60 3.95
N PRO A 392 -4.33 12.37 2.74
CA PRO A 392 -4.56 11.03 2.23
C PRO A 392 -3.26 10.27 1.94
N PHE A 393 -2.11 10.95 2.01
CA PHE A 393 -0.81 10.32 2.09
C PHE A 393 -0.51 9.88 3.53
N GLY A 394 -0.74 8.60 3.81
CA GLY A 394 0.06 7.87 4.77
C GLY A 394 0.95 6.92 3.98
N ILE A 395 2.26 6.93 4.22
CA ILE A 395 3.12 5.81 3.82
C ILE A 395 2.60 4.60 4.59
N ALA A 396 1.85 3.74 3.90
CA ALA A 396 1.35 2.50 4.44
C ALA A 396 2.20 1.39 3.83
N GLY A 397 2.98 0.71 4.67
CA GLY A 397 4.05 -0.21 4.28
C GLY A 397 5.40 0.24 4.85
N THR A 398 6.07 -0.63 5.60
CA THR A 398 7.38 -0.40 6.25
C THR A 398 8.56 -0.26 5.27
N GLU A 399 8.29 0.13 4.02
CA GLU A 399 9.28 0.32 2.98
C GLU A 399 9.01 1.62 2.21
N GLY A 400 9.60 2.68 2.73
CA GLY A 400 10.05 3.92 2.07
C GLY A 400 9.78 4.25 0.61
N TYR A 401 8.58 4.04 0.09
CA TYR A 401 8.23 4.50 -1.25
C TYR A 401 7.20 5.61 -1.15
N VAL A 402 7.71 6.84 -1.11
CA VAL A 402 6.91 8.02 -1.41
C VAL A 402 7.02 8.32 -2.88
N ASP A 403 5.86 8.55 -3.46
CA ASP A 403 5.68 9.07 -4.80
C ASP A 403 6.29 10.48 -4.85
N ASN A 404 7.48 10.61 -5.46
CA ASN A 404 8.23 11.87 -5.60
C ASN A 404 7.58 12.79 -6.66
N ASN A 405 6.29 13.07 -6.54
CA ASN A 405 5.59 13.99 -7.43
C ASN A 405 5.71 15.43 -6.93
N TRP A 406 5.43 16.38 -7.83
CA TRP A 406 5.46 17.82 -7.60
C TRP A 406 4.78 18.26 -6.30
N LEU A 407 3.68 17.59 -5.92
CA LEU A 407 2.92 17.95 -4.73
C LEU A 407 3.55 17.48 -3.41
N SER A 408 4.45 16.48 -3.41
CA SER A 408 5.28 16.15 -2.24
C SER A 408 6.25 17.29 -1.95
N ILE A 409 6.91 17.82 -2.99
CA ILE A 409 7.79 19.00 -2.88
C ILE A 409 7.00 20.18 -2.33
N TRP A 410 5.79 20.38 -2.82
CA TRP A 410 4.94 21.47 -2.36
C TRP A 410 4.42 21.31 -0.93
N GLY A 411 4.12 20.10 -0.47
CA GLY A 411 3.82 19.86 0.94
C GLY A 411 5.02 20.24 1.83
N GLU A 412 6.21 19.81 1.45
CA GLU A 412 7.42 20.03 2.25
C GLU A 412 7.93 21.49 2.21
N THR A 413 7.71 22.19 1.09
CA THR A 413 8.33 23.50 0.82
C THR A 413 7.35 24.64 0.53
N GLY A 414 6.05 24.34 0.49
CA GLY A 414 4.98 25.28 0.19
C GLY A 414 4.96 25.75 -1.26
N THR A 415 4.04 26.67 -1.55
CA THR A 415 3.84 27.25 -2.89
C THR A 415 5.09 27.95 -3.38
N ILE A 416 5.82 28.63 -2.49
CA ILE A 416 7.08 29.29 -2.86
C ILE A 416 8.09 28.22 -3.32
N GLY A 417 8.28 27.17 -2.54
CA GLY A 417 9.24 26.13 -2.89
C GLY A 417 8.85 25.36 -4.16
N LEU A 418 7.57 25.04 -4.35
CA LEU A 418 7.09 24.42 -5.60
C LEU A 418 7.33 25.32 -6.82
N VAL A 419 7.01 26.60 -6.72
CA VAL A 419 7.22 27.56 -7.82
C VAL A 419 8.71 27.66 -8.16
N LEU A 420 9.59 27.72 -7.15
CA LEU A 420 11.04 27.73 -7.35
C LEU A 420 11.53 26.41 -7.98
N TYR A 421 10.95 25.28 -7.59
CA TYR A 421 11.25 23.98 -8.16
C TYR A 421 10.81 23.87 -9.63
N LEU A 422 9.57 24.28 -9.94
CA LEU A 422 9.05 24.39 -11.31
C LEU A 422 9.86 25.38 -12.15
N TRP A 423 10.30 26.49 -11.55
CA TRP A 423 11.16 27.45 -12.22
C TRP A 423 12.51 26.83 -12.59
N MET A 424 13.13 26.01 -11.73
CA MET A 424 14.35 25.29 -12.10
C MET A 424 14.14 24.41 -13.34
N LEU A 425 13.04 23.66 -13.40
CA LEU A 425 12.76 22.77 -14.54
C LEU A 425 12.42 23.54 -15.82
N GLY A 426 11.64 24.63 -15.71
CA GLY A 426 11.39 25.54 -16.83
C GLY A 426 12.67 26.23 -17.33
N ALA A 427 13.56 26.63 -16.42
CA ALA A 427 14.83 27.26 -16.74
C ALA A 427 15.80 26.27 -17.43
N LEU A 428 15.86 25.02 -16.98
CA LEU A 428 16.61 23.95 -17.63
C LEU A 428 16.06 23.63 -19.03
N LEU A 429 14.73 23.56 -19.17
CA LEU A 429 14.07 23.33 -20.46
C LEU A 429 14.39 24.47 -21.44
N HIS A 430 14.26 25.72 -20.99
CA HIS A 430 14.59 26.89 -21.79
C HIS A 430 16.07 26.91 -22.19
N TYR A 431 16.97 26.63 -21.24
CA TYR A 431 18.40 26.56 -21.50
C TYR A 431 18.73 25.46 -22.52
N ALA A 432 18.16 24.27 -22.37
CA ALA A 432 18.37 23.15 -23.30
C ALA A 432 17.84 23.49 -24.72
N LEU A 433 16.68 24.13 -24.82
CA LEU A 433 16.14 24.63 -26.10
C LEU A 433 17.07 25.66 -26.75
N ARG A 434 17.61 26.58 -25.97
CA ARG A 434 18.57 27.59 -26.44
C ARG A 434 19.85 26.94 -26.94
N VAL A 435 20.44 26.04 -26.14
CA VAL A 435 21.65 25.29 -26.51
C VAL A 435 21.43 24.48 -27.79
N TRP A 436 20.28 23.82 -27.94
CA TRP A 436 19.95 23.08 -29.15
C TRP A 436 19.89 23.97 -30.41
N ARG A 437 19.38 25.20 -30.28
CA ARG A 437 19.26 26.17 -31.39
C ARG A 437 20.58 26.87 -31.73
N GLU A 438 21.37 27.24 -30.73
CA GLU A 438 22.54 28.11 -30.88
C GLU A 438 23.87 27.35 -30.98
N ALA A 439 23.97 26.13 -30.43
CA ALA A 439 25.24 25.40 -30.42
C ALA A 439 25.68 25.02 -31.85
N LYS A 440 26.97 25.15 -32.14
CA LYS A 440 27.55 24.76 -33.44
C LYS A 440 27.88 23.27 -33.52
N ASP A 441 28.20 22.66 -32.38
CA ASP A 441 28.61 21.26 -32.29
C ASP A 441 27.39 20.32 -32.38
N PRO A 442 27.29 19.45 -33.40
CA PRO A 442 26.17 18.53 -33.56
C PRO A 442 25.97 17.59 -32.36
N ALA A 443 27.04 17.19 -31.66
CA ALA A 443 26.92 16.33 -30.49
C ALA A 443 26.29 17.06 -29.30
N VAL A 444 26.61 18.35 -29.14
CA VAL A 444 25.98 19.20 -28.11
C VAL A 444 24.51 19.44 -28.44
N ARG A 445 24.19 19.70 -29.70
CA ARG A 445 22.79 19.86 -30.15
C ARG A 445 21.98 18.58 -29.95
N ALA A 446 22.58 17.42 -30.23
CA ALA A 446 21.94 16.11 -30.03
C ALA A 446 21.55 15.88 -28.57
N LEU A 447 22.51 16.06 -27.64
CA LEU A 447 22.28 15.91 -26.21
C LEU A 447 21.22 16.90 -25.71
N ALA A 448 21.28 18.15 -26.15
CA ALA A 448 20.32 19.18 -25.78
C ALA A 448 18.90 18.83 -26.26
N LEU A 449 18.74 18.38 -27.51
CA LEU A 449 17.43 17.97 -28.05
C LEU A 449 16.86 16.77 -27.29
N GLY A 450 17.67 15.74 -27.03
CA GLY A 450 17.23 14.58 -26.27
C GLY A 450 16.87 14.92 -24.82
N PHE A 451 17.64 15.81 -24.18
CA PHE A 451 17.34 16.29 -22.82
C PHE A 451 16.04 17.10 -22.75
N VAL A 452 15.72 17.89 -23.79
CA VAL A 452 14.40 18.54 -23.91
C VAL A 452 13.28 17.51 -23.94
N GLY A 453 13.41 16.46 -24.76
CA GLY A 453 12.43 15.36 -24.81
C GLY A 453 12.27 14.69 -23.44
N ALA A 454 13.37 14.40 -22.75
CA ALA A 454 13.37 13.79 -21.43
C ALA A 454 12.71 14.68 -20.36
N LEU A 455 12.99 15.98 -20.34
CA LEU A 455 12.34 16.91 -19.40
C LEU A 455 10.82 16.98 -19.62
N CYS A 456 10.36 16.97 -20.87
CA CYS A 456 8.94 16.91 -21.19
C CYS A 456 8.32 15.57 -20.76
N ALA A 457 9.01 14.45 -20.99
CA ALA A 457 8.59 13.13 -20.55
C ALA A 457 8.38 13.07 -19.02
N PHE A 458 9.38 13.50 -18.25
CA PHE A 458 9.30 13.55 -16.78
C PHE A 458 8.21 14.51 -16.27
N GLY A 459 8.09 15.67 -16.90
CA GLY A 459 7.08 16.66 -16.55
C GLY A 459 5.66 16.13 -16.70
N ILE A 460 5.40 15.35 -17.76
CA ILE A 460 4.07 14.83 -18.09
C ILE A 460 3.73 13.56 -17.29
N ASN A 461 4.69 12.65 -17.08
CA ASN A 461 4.47 11.40 -16.35
C ASN A 461 4.07 11.57 -14.87
N ALA A 462 4.56 12.63 -14.23
CA ALA A 462 4.25 12.90 -12.83
C ALA A 462 2.74 13.18 -12.60
N PHE A 463 1.96 13.45 -13.65
CA PHE A 463 0.53 13.75 -13.56
C PHE A 463 -0.41 12.52 -13.56
N LEU A 464 0.05 11.30 -13.91
CA LEU A 464 -0.85 10.21 -14.36
C LEU A 464 -0.62 8.82 -13.69
N ALA A 465 -0.91 8.62 -12.41
CA ALA A 465 -1.09 7.25 -11.88
C ALA A 465 -2.45 7.02 -11.24
N ILE A 466 -2.61 5.79 -10.77
CA ILE A 466 -3.82 5.02 -10.99
C ILE A 466 -4.51 4.75 -9.65
N SER A 467 -5.83 4.86 -9.67
CA SER A 467 -6.73 4.40 -8.62
C SER A 467 -7.32 3.05 -9.03
N MET A 468 -8.13 2.42 -8.18
CA MET A 468 -8.79 1.15 -8.52
C MET A 468 -10.30 1.28 -8.32
N LYS A 469 -11.06 0.55 -9.12
CA LYS A 469 -12.49 0.33 -8.95
C LYS A 469 -12.72 -0.97 -8.21
N ILE A 470 -13.38 -0.91 -7.05
CA ILE A 470 -13.52 -2.03 -6.13
C ILE A 470 -15.00 -2.33 -5.97
N LEU A 471 -15.45 -3.49 -6.47
CA LEU A 471 -16.80 -3.97 -6.27
C LEU A 471 -16.94 -4.53 -4.84
N SER A 472 -17.59 -3.78 -3.95
CA SER A 472 -17.80 -4.16 -2.54
C SER A 472 -19.16 -4.84 -2.37
N VAL A 473 -19.15 -6.15 -2.13
CA VAL A 473 -20.37 -6.97 -2.11
C VAL A 473 -20.71 -7.45 -0.70
N HIS A 474 -21.93 -7.18 -0.25
CA HIS A 474 -22.46 -7.75 0.99
C HIS A 474 -23.97 -7.91 0.95
N LYS A 475 -24.51 -8.85 1.74
CA LYS A 475 -25.96 -9.08 1.84
C LYS A 475 -26.76 -7.80 2.21
N TYR A 476 -26.16 -6.88 2.96
CA TYR A 476 -26.77 -5.59 3.36
C TYR A 476 -25.80 -4.43 3.10
N TYR A 477 -26.29 -3.35 2.49
CA TYR A 477 -25.57 -2.08 2.44
C TYR A 477 -26.13 -1.11 3.49
N ALA A 478 -26.01 -1.50 4.76
CA ALA A 478 -26.55 -0.81 5.93
C ALA A 478 -25.77 -1.26 7.19
N ASP A 479 -25.58 -0.36 8.15
CA ASP A 479 -24.85 -0.63 9.40
C ASP A 479 -25.72 -1.41 10.40
N ARG A 480 -25.73 -2.75 10.29
CA ARG A 480 -26.63 -3.65 11.05
C ARG A 480 -25.93 -4.60 12.01
N ASP A 481 -24.74 -5.02 11.64
CA ASP A 481 -23.92 -5.99 12.36
C ASP A 481 -22.43 -5.68 12.16
N GLY A 482 -21.56 -6.31 12.96
CA GLY A 482 -20.12 -6.03 12.92
C GLY A 482 -19.47 -6.25 11.56
N ALA A 483 -19.99 -7.16 10.73
CA ALA A 483 -19.45 -7.41 9.39
C ALA A 483 -19.84 -6.30 8.41
N SER A 484 -21.11 -5.86 8.44
CA SER A 484 -21.56 -4.70 7.66
C SER A 484 -20.89 -3.39 8.11
N HIS A 485 -20.70 -3.21 9.41
CA HIS A 485 -19.99 -2.06 9.97
C HIS A 485 -18.56 -2.00 9.44
N TYR A 486 -17.83 -3.12 9.54
CA TYR A 486 -16.49 -3.24 9.00
C TYR A 486 -16.44 -2.94 7.49
N GLN A 487 -17.35 -3.52 6.69
CA GLN A 487 -17.37 -3.29 5.25
C GLN A 487 -17.56 -1.80 4.93
N LEU A 488 -18.54 -1.15 5.56
CA LEU A 488 -18.82 0.27 5.31
C LEU A 488 -17.62 1.15 5.67
N GLU A 489 -16.93 0.80 6.75
CA GLU A 489 -15.73 1.53 7.17
C GLU A 489 -14.55 1.28 6.21
N VAL A 490 -14.37 0.05 5.73
CA VAL A 490 -13.39 -0.26 4.66
C VAL A 490 -13.72 0.53 3.39
N ASN A 491 -14.98 0.55 2.94
CA ASN A 491 -15.41 1.30 1.77
C ASN A 491 -15.07 2.79 1.93
N ARG A 492 -15.45 3.39 3.07
CA ARG A 492 -15.14 4.79 3.39
C ARG A 492 -13.63 5.07 3.32
N LEU A 493 -12.80 4.16 3.83
CA LEU A 493 -11.35 4.32 3.86
C LEU A 493 -10.67 4.12 2.49
N LEU A 494 -11.25 3.29 1.62
CA LEU A 494 -10.83 3.11 0.23
C LEU A 494 -11.22 4.33 -0.62
N GLU A 495 -12.45 4.82 -0.46
CA GLU A 495 -12.94 6.06 -1.10
C GLU A 495 -12.12 7.28 -0.66
N ALA A 496 -11.78 7.37 0.63
CA ALA A 496 -10.90 8.43 1.15
C ALA A 496 -9.48 8.39 0.55
N ARG A 497 -9.06 7.25 -0.01
CA ARG A 497 -7.78 7.08 -0.73
C ARG A 497 -7.92 7.24 -2.25
N GLY A 498 -9.09 7.63 -2.73
CA GLY A 498 -9.34 7.89 -4.16
C GLY A 498 -9.68 6.65 -4.97
N HIS A 499 -9.91 5.49 -4.35
CA HIS A 499 -10.48 4.33 -5.04
C HIS A 499 -11.99 4.54 -5.25
N GLU A 500 -12.52 4.08 -6.37
CA GLU A 500 -13.96 4.05 -6.59
C GLU A 500 -14.52 2.77 -5.96
N VAL A 501 -15.45 2.88 -5.01
CA VAL A 501 -16.11 1.72 -4.42
C VAL A 501 -17.51 1.57 -5.00
N ILE A 502 -17.78 0.41 -5.58
CA ILE A 502 -19.06 0.07 -6.19
C ILE A 502 -19.78 -0.90 -5.23
N PRO A 503 -20.68 -0.42 -4.36
CA PRO A 503 -21.41 -1.30 -3.46
C PRO A 503 -22.43 -2.17 -4.23
N PHE A 504 -22.64 -3.40 -3.75
CA PHE A 504 -23.69 -4.28 -4.24
C PHE A 504 -24.30 -5.07 -3.07
N GLY A 505 -25.62 -4.99 -2.92
CA GLY A 505 -26.34 -5.68 -1.85
C GLY A 505 -27.85 -5.71 -2.04
N MET A 506 -28.58 -5.99 -0.96
CA MET A 506 -30.05 -6.02 -0.98
C MET A 506 -30.64 -4.66 -0.55
N LYS A 507 -31.74 -4.26 -1.20
CA LYS A 507 -32.56 -3.11 -0.77
C LYS A 507 -33.29 -3.44 0.52
N THR A 508 -33.20 -2.54 1.48
CA THR A 508 -33.90 -2.54 2.77
C THR A 508 -34.28 -1.10 3.11
N GLU A 509 -35.19 -0.89 4.06
CA GLU A 509 -35.55 0.47 4.52
C GLU A 509 -34.34 1.25 5.06
N GLU A 510 -33.35 0.53 5.60
CA GLU A 510 -32.12 1.09 6.18
C GLU A 510 -30.97 1.20 5.17
N THR A 511 -31.20 0.90 3.88
CA THR A 511 -30.13 0.92 2.87
C THR A 511 -29.56 2.32 2.68
N LEU A 512 -28.24 2.44 2.78
CA LEU A 512 -27.55 3.72 2.57
C LEU A 512 -27.68 4.19 1.11
N PRO A 513 -27.75 5.51 0.86
CA PRO A 513 -27.80 6.05 -0.49
C PRO A 513 -26.58 5.63 -1.31
N SER A 514 -26.79 5.26 -2.56
CA SER A 514 -25.73 4.93 -3.52
C SER A 514 -26.20 5.18 -4.94
N PRO A 515 -25.34 5.68 -5.85
CA PRO A 515 -25.64 5.73 -7.29
C PRO A 515 -25.97 4.35 -7.86
N TRP A 516 -25.43 3.29 -7.26
CA TRP A 516 -25.58 1.90 -7.69
C TRP A 516 -26.81 1.20 -7.10
N SER A 517 -27.60 1.91 -6.29
CA SER A 517 -28.78 1.37 -5.62
C SER A 517 -29.80 0.79 -6.59
N GLU A 518 -29.85 1.23 -7.84
CA GLU A 518 -30.77 0.65 -8.84
C GLU A 518 -30.51 -0.85 -9.11
N PHE A 519 -29.24 -1.27 -9.01
CA PHE A 519 -28.80 -2.66 -9.23
C PHE A 519 -29.00 -3.55 -8.00
N PHE A 520 -29.37 -2.99 -6.84
CA PHE A 520 -29.51 -3.77 -5.61
C PHE A 520 -30.68 -4.75 -5.67
N LEU A 521 -30.54 -5.87 -4.98
CA LEU A 521 -31.52 -6.96 -4.98
C LEU A 521 -32.81 -6.56 -4.25
N SER A 522 -33.94 -7.10 -4.70
CA SER A 522 -35.21 -6.96 -3.99
C SER A 522 -35.16 -7.58 -2.58
N SER A 523 -35.79 -6.92 -1.62
CA SER A 523 -35.84 -7.34 -0.22
C SER A 523 -36.44 -8.74 -0.05
N VAL A 524 -35.91 -9.49 0.92
CA VAL A 524 -36.51 -10.74 1.40
C VAL A 524 -36.71 -10.63 2.90
N GLU A 525 -37.96 -10.54 3.34
CA GLU A 525 -38.32 -10.61 4.74
C GLU A 525 -38.11 -12.03 5.26
N THR A 526 -37.17 -12.19 6.20
CA THR A 526 -36.84 -13.47 6.84
C THR A 526 -37.29 -13.54 8.30
N ARG A 527 -37.96 -12.49 8.82
CA ARG A 527 -38.38 -12.39 10.23
C ARG A 527 -39.63 -13.21 10.57
N HIS A 528 -40.51 -13.51 9.61
CA HIS A 528 -41.72 -14.34 9.81
C HIS A 528 -41.88 -15.40 8.72
N PRO A 529 -41.49 -16.67 8.94
CA PRO A 529 -41.65 -17.71 7.95
C PRO A 529 -43.12 -18.18 7.91
N SER A 530 -43.89 -17.66 6.95
CA SER A 530 -45.14 -18.31 6.53
C SER A 530 -44.84 -19.33 5.43
N TRP A 531 -45.51 -20.49 5.45
CA TRP A 531 -45.44 -21.50 4.39
C TRP A 531 -46.18 -21.03 3.12
N SER A 532 -45.67 -19.97 2.51
CA SER A 532 -46.19 -19.35 1.29
C SER A 532 -45.22 -19.56 0.12
N LEU A 533 -45.65 -19.25 -1.10
CA LEU A 533 -44.78 -19.21 -2.30
C LEU A 533 -43.50 -18.36 -2.10
N ARG A 534 -43.49 -17.41 -1.13
CA ARG A 534 -42.31 -16.61 -0.75
C ARG A 534 -41.22 -17.45 -0.06
N ALA A 535 -41.59 -18.50 0.68
CA ALA A 535 -40.64 -19.42 1.31
C ALA A 535 -39.85 -20.20 0.25
N PHE A 536 -40.52 -20.74 -0.78
CA PHE A 536 -39.86 -21.41 -1.91
C PHE A 536 -38.93 -20.49 -2.70
N LYS A 537 -39.30 -19.22 -2.90
CA LYS A 537 -38.45 -18.21 -3.53
C LYS A 537 -37.18 -17.93 -2.70
N THR A 538 -37.31 -17.94 -1.37
CA THR A 538 -36.18 -17.77 -0.43
C THR A 538 -35.23 -18.97 -0.48
N VAL A 539 -35.77 -20.20 -0.49
CA VAL A 539 -34.98 -21.43 -0.66
C VAL A 539 -34.23 -21.44 -2.01
N GLY A 540 -34.90 -21.03 -3.09
CA GLY A 540 -34.28 -20.90 -4.41
C GLY A 540 -33.11 -19.92 -4.42
N ARG A 541 -33.24 -18.76 -3.78
CA ARG A 541 -32.16 -17.76 -3.65
C ARG A 541 -30.98 -18.26 -2.80
N MET A 542 -31.25 -19.03 -1.73
CA MET A 542 -30.21 -19.64 -0.89
C MET A 542 -29.30 -20.58 -1.68
N LEU A 543 -29.89 -21.37 -2.58
CA LEU A 543 -29.14 -22.28 -3.45
C LEU A 543 -28.43 -21.53 -4.57
N TYR A 544 -29.17 -20.68 -5.29
CA TYR A 544 -28.69 -19.96 -6.47
C TYR A 544 -29.60 -18.76 -6.83
N SER A 545 -29.12 -17.54 -6.56
CA SER A 545 -29.89 -16.31 -6.81
C SER A 545 -29.77 -15.83 -8.27
N ARG A 546 -30.77 -16.19 -9.09
CA ARG A 546 -30.85 -15.74 -10.50
C ARG A 546 -30.90 -14.22 -10.64
N GLU A 547 -31.55 -13.55 -9.69
CA GLU A 547 -31.62 -12.09 -9.65
C GLU A 547 -30.26 -11.48 -9.34
N ALA A 548 -29.51 -12.02 -8.37
CA ALA A 548 -28.16 -11.56 -8.08
C ALA A 548 -27.23 -11.73 -9.27
N ARG A 549 -27.30 -12.87 -9.96
CA ARG A 549 -26.56 -13.09 -11.19
C ARG A 549 -26.90 -12.05 -12.27
N ARG A 550 -28.20 -11.79 -12.50
CA ARG A 550 -28.65 -10.86 -13.54
C ARG A 550 -28.25 -9.42 -13.22
N GLN A 551 -28.54 -8.96 -12.01
CA GLN A 551 -28.23 -7.60 -11.59
C GLN A 551 -26.73 -7.35 -11.53
N LEU A 552 -25.95 -8.31 -11.00
CA LEU A 552 -24.51 -8.17 -10.96
C LEU A 552 -23.91 -8.17 -12.37
N HIS A 553 -24.42 -8.98 -13.30
CA HIS A 553 -23.97 -8.95 -14.69
C HIS A 553 -24.18 -7.57 -15.32
N THR A 554 -25.34 -6.94 -15.09
CA THR A 554 -25.57 -5.57 -15.56
C THR A 554 -24.63 -4.58 -14.86
N LEU A 555 -24.50 -4.66 -13.54
CA LEU A 555 -23.65 -3.76 -12.75
C LEU A 555 -22.18 -3.85 -13.19
N VAL A 556 -21.62 -5.05 -13.29
CA VAL A 556 -20.25 -5.29 -13.71
C VAL A 556 -19.99 -4.78 -15.11
N HIS A 557 -20.96 -4.93 -16.02
CA HIS A 557 -20.86 -4.41 -17.38
C HIS A 557 -20.83 -2.87 -17.43
N VAL A 558 -21.49 -2.19 -16.49
CA VAL A 558 -21.53 -0.71 -16.43
C VAL A 558 -20.35 -0.15 -15.65
N ALA A 559 -20.04 -0.74 -14.50
CA ALA A 559 -19.07 -0.21 -13.55
C ALA A 559 -17.62 -0.64 -13.86
N ALA A 560 -17.45 -1.80 -14.52
CA ALA A 560 -16.17 -2.41 -14.87
C ALA A 560 -15.16 -2.42 -13.70
N PRO A 561 -15.48 -3.10 -12.57
CA PRO A 561 -14.60 -3.12 -11.40
C PRO A 561 -13.30 -3.89 -11.69
N ASP A 562 -12.19 -3.43 -11.11
CA ASP A 562 -10.89 -4.08 -11.21
C ASP A 562 -10.82 -5.31 -10.29
N VAL A 563 -11.40 -5.23 -9.08
CA VAL A 563 -11.43 -6.32 -8.10
C VAL A 563 -12.78 -6.38 -7.37
N ALA A 564 -13.22 -7.58 -7.00
CA ALA A 564 -14.41 -7.77 -6.17
C ALA A 564 -14.02 -8.14 -4.74
N HIS A 565 -14.45 -7.33 -3.77
CA HIS A 565 -14.29 -7.60 -2.34
C HIS A 565 -15.62 -8.06 -1.73
N LEU A 566 -15.67 -9.33 -1.32
CA LEU A 566 -16.88 -10.00 -0.89
C LEU A 566 -16.95 -10.14 0.64
N HIS A 567 -18.15 -9.95 1.17
CA HIS A 567 -18.47 -10.10 2.59
C HIS A 567 -19.82 -10.80 2.74
N ASN A 568 -19.91 -11.87 3.53
CA ASN A 568 -21.18 -12.53 3.91
C ASN A 568 -22.24 -12.63 2.79
N ILE A 569 -21.83 -13.07 1.60
CA ILE A 569 -22.70 -13.17 0.42
C ILE A 569 -23.73 -14.31 0.52
N TYR A 570 -23.68 -15.10 1.58
CA TYR A 570 -24.49 -16.30 1.76
C TYR A 570 -25.99 -15.98 1.71
N THR A 571 -26.80 -17.00 1.37
CA THR A 571 -28.27 -16.96 1.51
C THR A 571 -29.01 -16.06 0.51
N GLN A 572 -28.73 -14.75 0.46
CA GLN A 572 -29.46 -13.82 -0.40
C GLN A 572 -28.78 -13.60 -1.76
N ILE A 573 -27.45 -13.42 -1.77
CA ILE A 573 -26.65 -13.24 -2.98
C ILE A 573 -26.23 -14.61 -3.53
N SER A 574 -25.78 -15.52 -2.65
CA SER A 574 -25.33 -16.88 -2.93
C SER A 574 -24.08 -16.95 -3.85
N PRO A 575 -23.47 -18.13 -4.05
CA PRO A 575 -22.41 -18.34 -5.04
C PRO A 575 -22.76 -18.02 -6.50
N SER A 576 -24.00 -17.63 -6.81
CA SER A 576 -24.46 -17.36 -8.18
C SER A 576 -23.73 -16.20 -8.87
N ILE A 577 -22.99 -15.39 -8.11
CA ILE A 577 -22.21 -14.26 -8.61
C ILE A 577 -20.85 -14.69 -9.20
N PHE A 578 -20.24 -15.78 -8.73
CA PHE A 578 -18.91 -16.19 -9.18
C PHE A 578 -18.80 -16.45 -10.69
N PRO A 579 -19.78 -17.08 -11.36
CA PRO A 579 -19.74 -17.24 -12.81
C PRO A 579 -19.77 -15.91 -13.57
N VAL A 580 -20.36 -14.85 -12.99
CA VAL A 580 -20.36 -13.51 -13.59
C VAL A 580 -18.98 -12.87 -13.42
N LEU A 581 -18.47 -12.84 -12.19
CA LEU A 581 -17.14 -12.29 -11.89
C LEU A 581 -16.06 -12.95 -12.74
N ARG A 582 -16.05 -14.29 -12.82
CA ARG A 582 -15.10 -15.03 -13.65
C ARG A 582 -15.26 -14.77 -15.15
N ARG A 583 -16.50 -14.65 -15.64
CA ARG A 583 -16.75 -14.36 -17.07
C ARG A 583 -16.22 -12.98 -17.47
N HIS A 584 -16.17 -12.06 -16.54
CA HIS A 584 -15.63 -10.71 -16.72
C HIS A 584 -14.18 -10.58 -16.23
N GLU A 585 -13.53 -11.71 -15.87
CA GLU A 585 -12.14 -11.76 -15.42
C GLU A 585 -11.85 -10.86 -14.21
N ILE A 586 -12.84 -10.67 -13.33
CA ILE A 586 -12.70 -9.87 -12.12
C ILE A 586 -12.15 -10.76 -10.99
N PRO A 587 -10.94 -10.50 -10.49
CA PRO A 587 -10.40 -11.19 -9.34
C PRO A 587 -11.26 -10.95 -8.11
N THR A 588 -11.40 -11.98 -7.30
CA THR A 588 -12.37 -12.05 -6.20
C THR A 588 -11.65 -12.32 -4.89
N VAL A 589 -11.74 -11.37 -3.96
CA VAL A 589 -11.22 -11.45 -2.60
C VAL A 589 -12.38 -11.50 -1.62
N MET A 590 -12.32 -12.37 -0.61
CA MET A 590 -13.41 -12.51 0.36
C MET A 590 -12.91 -12.42 1.81
N THR A 591 -13.49 -11.53 2.62
CA THR A 591 -13.19 -11.48 4.06
C THR A 591 -14.09 -12.43 4.84
N VAL A 592 -13.48 -13.27 5.68
CA VAL A 592 -14.16 -14.28 6.49
C VAL A 592 -14.62 -13.68 7.83
N HIS A 593 -15.89 -13.28 7.89
CA HIS A 593 -16.51 -12.65 9.07
C HIS A 593 -17.19 -13.63 10.03
N ASP A 594 -17.51 -14.82 9.55
CA ASP A 594 -18.19 -15.87 10.30
C ASP A 594 -17.76 -17.26 9.80
N TYR A 595 -18.24 -18.31 10.46
CA TYR A 595 -17.86 -19.67 10.12
C TYR A 595 -18.76 -20.32 9.07
N HIS A 596 -19.54 -19.58 8.25
CA HIS A 596 -20.39 -20.23 7.23
C HIS A 596 -19.61 -21.13 6.28
N LEU A 597 -18.40 -20.71 5.88
CA LEU A 597 -17.55 -21.45 4.95
C LEU A 597 -17.09 -22.81 5.52
N VAL A 598 -17.25 -22.97 6.84
CA VAL A 598 -16.74 -24.10 7.60
C VAL A 598 -17.88 -24.91 8.22
N ALA A 599 -18.93 -24.28 8.75
CA ALA A 599 -19.99 -24.94 9.50
C ALA A 599 -21.40 -24.45 9.09
N PRO A 600 -22.40 -25.35 9.02
CA PRO A 600 -23.75 -25.03 8.54
C PRO A 600 -24.54 -24.10 9.45
N ASN A 601 -24.17 -24.00 10.72
CA ASN A 601 -24.78 -23.15 11.75
C ASN A 601 -24.13 -21.77 11.88
N TYR A 602 -23.23 -21.38 10.96
CA TYR A 602 -22.44 -20.13 10.99
C TYR A 602 -21.47 -19.99 12.18
N MET A 603 -21.42 -20.97 13.06
CA MET A 603 -20.72 -20.92 14.34
C MET A 603 -20.04 -22.25 14.65
N LEU A 604 -19.00 -22.25 15.47
CA LEU A 604 -18.43 -23.46 16.06
C LEU A 604 -19.01 -23.72 17.47
N TRP A 605 -20.32 -23.46 17.63
CA TRP A 605 -21.05 -23.54 18.89
C TRP A 605 -22.44 -24.12 18.70
N SER A 606 -22.84 -25.05 19.56
CA SER A 606 -24.17 -25.65 19.58
C SER A 606 -24.47 -26.25 20.96
N HIS A 607 -25.71 -26.14 21.45
CA HIS A 607 -26.16 -26.72 22.73
C HIS A 607 -25.27 -26.38 23.93
N GLY A 608 -24.89 -25.13 24.10
CA GLY A 608 -24.10 -24.69 25.26
C GLY A 608 -22.64 -25.14 25.26
N ARG A 609 -22.11 -25.66 24.14
CA ARG A 609 -20.71 -26.09 24.01
C ARG A 609 -20.11 -25.79 22.65
N VAL A 610 -18.78 -25.74 22.61
CA VAL A 610 -18.02 -25.68 21.35
C VAL A 610 -18.23 -27.00 20.62
N GLU A 611 -18.85 -26.94 19.45
CA GLU A 611 -19.14 -28.10 18.62
C GLU A 611 -18.88 -27.77 17.15
N ASP A 612 -17.97 -28.51 16.52
CA ASP A 612 -17.66 -28.36 15.11
C ASP A 612 -18.58 -29.27 14.26
N LEU A 613 -19.63 -28.65 13.71
CA LEU A 613 -20.57 -29.33 12.82
C LEU A 613 -20.06 -29.45 11.37
N SER A 614 -18.88 -28.93 11.03
CA SER A 614 -18.31 -28.98 9.67
C SER A 614 -18.21 -30.41 9.12
N ARG A 615 -17.76 -31.34 9.98
CA ARG A 615 -17.56 -32.77 9.68
C ARG A 615 -18.80 -33.61 9.91
N SER A 616 -19.84 -33.06 10.54
CA SER A 616 -21.09 -33.79 10.76
C SER A 616 -21.82 -34.03 9.43
N GLY A 617 -22.40 -35.22 9.26
CA GLY A 617 -23.31 -35.51 8.14
C GLY A 617 -24.59 -34.66 8.24
N ILE A 618 -25.33 -34.50 7.12
CA ILE A 618 -26.57 -33.70 7.09
C ILE A 618 -27.56 -34.17 8.17
N ALA A 619 -27.72 -35.48 8.36
CA ALA A 619 -28.60 -36.04 9.38
C ALA A 619 -28.23 -35.58 10.80
N ARG A 620 -26.95 -35.70 11.19
CA ARG A 620 -26.47 -35.29 12.52
C ARG A 620 -26.57 -33.77 12.73
N ALA A 621 -26.20 -32.98 11.73
CA ALA A 621 -26.36 -31.52 11.80
C ALA A 621 -27.83 -31.09 11.84
N THR A 622 -28.74 -31.83 11.19
CA THR A 622 -30.17 -31.52 11.21
C THR A 622 -30.82 -31.88 12.55
N LEU A 623 -30.45 -33.04 13.11
CA LEU A 623 -30.95 -33.52 14.41
C LEU A 623 -30.58 -32.58 15.55
N SER A 624 -29.51 -31.79 15.40
CA SER A 624 -29.13 -30.76 16.37
C SER A 624 -30.07 -29.54 16.35
N ARG A 625 -30.99 -29.41 15.38
CA ARG A 625 -32.01 -28.34 15.32
C ARG A 625 -31.45 -26.93 15.57
N PHE A 626 -30.20 -26.68 15.14
CA PHE A 626 -29.44 -25.48 15.46
C PHE A 626 -30.08 -24.18 14.98
N HIS A 627 -30.95 -24.22 13.95
CA HIS A 627 -31.62 -23.04 13.44
C HIS A 627 -32.96 -22.81 14.14
N LYS A 628 -32.96 -22.01 15.21
CA LYS A 628 -34.16 -21.61 15.99
C LYS A 628 -35.01 -22.81 16.45
N GLY A 629 -34.40 -23.96 16.75
CA GLY A 629 -35.10 -25.18 17.15
C GLY A 629 -35.87 -25.89 16.03
N SER A 630 -35.80 -25.41 14.78
CA SER A 630 -36.55 -25.97 13.66
C SER A 630 -35.75 -27.02 12.92
N PHE A 631 -36.31 -28.24 12.83
CA PHE A 631 -35.73 -29.34 12.05
C PHE A 631 -35.63 -28.99 10.56
N ALA A 632 -36.71 -28.48 9.96
CA ALA A 632 -36.76 -28.17 8.53
C ALA A 632 -35.77 -27.05 8.14
N ALA A 633 -35.65 -26.00 8.95
CA ALA A 633 -34.71 -24.92 8.69
C ALA A 633 -33.25 -25.39 8.84
N SER A 634 -32.97 -26.20 9.88
CA SER A 634 -31.64 -26.78 10.10
C SER A 634 -31.24 -27.74 8.98
N PHE A 635 -32.18 -28.55 8.49
CA PHE A 635 -31.99 -29.43 7.34
C PHE A 635 -31.62 -28.63 6.09
N LEU A 636 -32.42 -27.62 5.76
CA LEU A 636 -32.22 -26.83 4.56
C LEU A 636 -30.86 -26.15 4.58
N GLN A 637 -30.49 -25.54 5.71
CA GLN A 637 -29.21 -24.84 5.84
C GLN A 637 -28.02 -25.81 5.78
N ALA A 638 -28.11 -26.96 6.45
CA ALA A 638 -27.09 -28.01 6.36
C ALA A 638 -26.95 -28.60 4.95
N PHE A 639 -28.06 -28.77 4.24
CA PHE A 639 -28.09 -29.22 2.85
C PHE A 639 -27.42 -28.21 1.92
N VAL A 640 -27.80 -26.93 1.97
CA VAL A 640 -27.21 -25.85 1.15
C VAL A 640 -25.70 -25.76 1.38
N PHE A 641 -25.29 -25.73 2.65
CA PHE A 641 -23.88 -25.71 3.02
C PHE A 641 -23.11 -26.91 2.42
N LYS A 642 -23.60 -28.14 2.63
CA LYS A 642 -22.93 -29.36 2.12
C LYS A 642 -22.92 -29.40 0.61
N LEU A 643 -23.96 -28.91 -0.06
CA LEU A 643 -24.02 -28.83 -1.52
C LEU A 643 -22.94 -27.87 -2.06
N HIS A 644 -22.87 -26.64 -1.53
CA HIS A 644 -21.86 -25.66 -1.94
C HIS A 644 -20.44 -26.15 -1.66
N LYS A 645 -20.21 -26.81 -0.52
CA LYS A 645 -18.93 -27.41 -0.16
C LYS A 645 -18.56 -28.58 -1.07
N ARG A 646 -19.50 -29.49 -1.38
CA ARG A 646 -19.29 -30.62 -2.29
C ARG A 646 -18.95 -30.16 -3.71
N LEU A 647 -19.60 -29.09 -4.17
CA LEU A 647 -19.35 -28.48 -5.48
C LEU A 647 -18.12 -27.56 -5.51
N ARG A 648 -17.48 -27.32 -4.35
CA ARG A 648 -16.31 -26.44 -4.18
C ARG A 648 -16.54 -25.04 -4.76
N LEU A 649 -17.75 -24.49 -4.59
CA LEU A 649 -18.14 -23.25 -5.28
C LEU A 649 -17.34 -22.04 -4.78
N TYR A 650 -17.07 -21.97 -3.49
CA TYR A 650 -16.27 -20.89 -2.89
C TYR A 650 -14.79 -21.06 -3.20
N GLU A 651 -14.25 -22.28 -3.05
CA GLU A 651 -12.85 -22.60 -3.34
C GLU A 651 -12.47 -22.35 -4.80
N ARG A 652 -13.43 -22.48 -5.73
CA ARG A 652 -13.22 -22.18 -7.15
C ARG A 652 -13.54 -20.73 -7.50
N GLY A 653 -14.36 -20.05 -6.71
CA GLY A 653 -14.94 -18.75 -7.04
C GLY A 653 -14.24 -17.56 -6.40
N VAL A 654 -13.32 -17.80 -5.46
CA VAL A 654 -12.59 -16.78 -4.70
C VAL A 654 -11.10 -17.05 -4.83
N ASP A 655 -10.34 -16.03 -5.21
CA ASP A 655 -8.90 -16.10 -5.45
C ASP A 655 -8.11 -15.96 -4.14
N ARG A 656 -8.57 -15.12 -3.20
CA ARG A 656 -7.99 -14.97 -1.86
C ARG A 656 -9.05 -14.83 -0.79
N PHE A 657 -8.84 -15.50 0.34
CA PHE A 657 -9.63 -15.34 1.56
C PHE A 657 -8.82 -14.56 2.61
N ILE A 658 -9.40 -13.46 3.06
CA ILE A 658 -8.88 -12.67 4.17
C ILE A 658 -9.42 -13.23 5.48
N CYS A 659 -8.53 -13.77 6.30
CA CYS A 659 -8.79 -14.27 7.64
C CYS A 659 -8.45 -13.18 8.66
N PRO A 660 -9.41 -12.75 9.51
CA PRO A 660 -9.12 -11.74 10.53
C PRO A 660 -8.11 -12.17 11.60
N SER A 661 -7.86 -13.47 11.75
CA SER A 661 -6.93 -14.02 12.72
C SER A 661 -6.27 -15.29 12.19
N THR A 662 -5.13 -15.62 12.79
CA THR A 662 -4.42 -16.88 12.55
C THR A 662 -5.30 -18.07 12.92
N PHE A 663 -6.07 -17.95 14.01
CA PHE A 663 -7.07 -18.95 14.39
C PHE A 663 -8.08 -19.24 13.26
N VAL A 664 -8.62 -18.19 12.63
CA VAL A 664 -9.57 -18.35 11.52
C VAL A 664 -8.90 -18.99 10.30
N LYS A 665 -7.65 -18.61 10.01
CA LYS A 665 -6.85 -19.25 8.96
C LYS A 665 -6.69 -20.75 9.24
N ASP A 666 -6.34 -21.14 10.45
CA ASP A 666 -6.20 -22.55 10.84
C ASP A 666 -7.52 -23.32 10.74
N VAL A 667 -8.63 -22.69 11.15
CA VAL A 667 -9.98 -23.27 11.02
C VAL A 667 -10.32 -23.51 9.54
N MET A 668 -10.05 -22.54 8.67
CA MET A 668 -10.26 -22.65 7.23
C MET A 668 -9.38 -23.75 6.61
N GLN A 669 -8.11 -23.84 7.00
CA GLN A 669 -7.21 -24.92 6.56
C GLN A 669 -7.72 -26.30 6.99
N ARG A 670 -8.15 -26.46 8.25
CA ARG A 670 -8.75 -27.71 8.75
C ARG A 670 -10.06 -28.07 8.03
N ALA A 671 -10.73 -27.09 7.44
CA ALA A 671 -11.93 -27.24 6.61
C ALA A 671 -11.63 -27.53 5.13
N GLY A 672 -10.35 -27.67 4.75
CA GLY A 672 -9.91 -28.09 3.43
C GLY A 672 -9.64 -26.95 2.42
N TYR A 673 -9.53 -25.70 2.88
CA TYR A 673 -9.05 -24.59 2.04
C TYR A 673 -7.52 -24.63 1.93
N ALA A 674 -6.98 -24.36 0.74
CA ALA A 674 -5.53 -24.40 0.50
C ALA A 674 -4.82 -23.23 1.22
N GLY A 675 -3.61 -23.44 1.72
CA GLY A 675 -2.94 -22.47 2.60
C GLY A 675 -2.46 -21.18 1.91
N ASP A 676 -2.17 -21.27 0.62
CA ASP A 676 -1.71 -20.20 -0.28
C ASP A 676 -2.82 -19.19 -0.61
N VAL A 677 -4.08 -19.61 -0.62
CA VAL A 677 -5.23 -18.71 -0.83
C VAL A 677 -5.68 -18.00 0.45
N LEU A 678 -5.10 -18.30 1.61
CA LEU A 678 -5.51 -17.76 2.91
C LEU A 678 -4.50 -16.73 3.43
N VAL A 679 -4.91 -15.47 3.50
CA VAL A 679 -4.09 -14.36 4.01
C VAL A 679 -4.65 -13.87 5.34
N VAL A 680 -3.78 -13.59 6.31
CA VAL A 680 -4.21 -13.03 7.61
C VAL A 680 -4.16 -11.52 7.53
N VAL A 681 -5.31 -10.86 7.66
CA VAL A 681 -5.40 -9.39 7.80
C VAL A 681 -6.30 -9.08 8.98
N PRO A 682 -5.74 -8.65 10.13
CA PRO A 682 -6.51 -8.31 11.32
C PRO A 682 -7.56 -7.23 11.06
N HIS A 683 -8.70 -7.29 11.75
CA HIS A 683 -9.62 -6.14 11.75
C HIS A 683 -8.97 -4.93 12.45
N PHE A 684 -9.57 -3.76 12.24
CA PHE A 684 -9.07 -2.48 12.71
C PHE A 684 -10.08 -1.76 13.58
N VAL A 685 -9.62 -0.68 14.21
CA VAL A 685 -10.45 0.23 14.99
C VAL A 685 -10.00 1.67 14.79
N GLU A 686 -10.95 2.58 14.62
CA GLU A 686 -10.64 4.01 14.61
C GLU A 686 -10.26 4.47 16.02
N THR A 687 -9.14 5.19 16.14
CA THR A 687 -8.59 5.65 17.41
C THR A 687 -8.58 7.18 17.51
N LYS A 688 -8.60 7.92 16.40
CA LYS A 688 -8.45 9.39 16.37
C LYS A 688 -9.58 10.10 17.13
N ASP A 689 -10.83 9.66 16.93
CA ASP A 689 -12.00 10.27 17.57
C ASP A 689 -12.36 9.64 18.93
N LYS A 690 -11.55 8.67 19.39
CA LYS A 690 -11.74 7.98 20.66
C LYS A 690 -10.75 8.50 21.67
N ARG A 691 -11.11 9.57 22.39
CA ARG A 691 -10.30 10.11 23.48
C ARG A 691 -10.12 9.02 24.56
N PRO A 692 -8.89 8.56 24.84
CA PRO A 692 -8.65 7.58 25.88
C PRO A 692 -8.89 8.22 27.25
N VAL A 693 -9.50 7.46 28.13
CA VAL A 693 -9.66 7.83 29.54
C VAL A 693 -9.08 6.67 30.32
N TYR A 694 -7.97 6.88 31.02
CA TYR A 694 -7.25 5.78 31.69
C TYR A 694 -7.77 5.51 33.10
N ASP A 695 -8.30 6.56 33.74
CA ASP A 695 -8.99 6.45 35.02
C ASP A 695 -10.48 6.18 34.78
N GLY A 696 -11.04 5.19 35.46
CA GLY A 696 -12.42 4.77 35.28
C GLY A 696 -13.14 4.79 36.62
N ASP A 697 -14.46 4.71 36.60
CA ASP A 697 -15.28 4.81 37.82
C ASP A 697 -15.29 3.53 38.68
N GLY A 698 -14.41 2.56 38.41
CA GLY A 698 -14.37 1.25 39.04
C GLY A 698 -15.34 0.24 38.44
N SER A 699 -16.15 0.62 37.44
CA SER A 699 -17.08 -0.31 36.81
C SER A 699 -16.41 -1.26 35.81
N VAL A 700 -17.05 -2.41 35.64
CA VAL A 700 -16.68 -3.47 34.70
C VAL A 700 -17.74 -3.52 33.60
N LEU A 701 -17.31 -3.26 32.36
CA LEU A 701 -18.21 -3.15 31.20
C LEU A 701 -18.25 -4.44 30.39
N PHE A 702 -19.45 -4.91 30.09
CA PHE A 702 -19.73 -5.90 29.06
C PHE A 702 -20.46 -5.23 27.90
N VAL A 703 -19.98 -5.42 26.68
CA VAL A 703 -20.65 -4.97 25.45
C VAL A 703 -20.85 -6.17 24.53
N GLY A 704 -22.08 -6.37 24.06
CA GLY A 704 -22.35 -7.40 23.07
C GLY A 704 -23.80 -7.85 23.05
N ARG A 705 -24.12 -8.73 22.10
CA ARG A 705 -25.45 -9.32 21.99
C ARG A 705 -25.74 -10.20 23.21
N PHE A 706 -26.95 -10.12 23.76
CA PHE A 706 -27.38 -10.96 24.89
C PHE A 706 -27.78 -12.35 24.38
N THR A 707 -26.76 -13.16 24.16
CA THR A 707 -26.85 -14.55 23.72
C THR A 707 -25.91 -15.43 24.56
N GLU A 708 -26.18 -16.74 24.58
CA GLU A 708 -25.42 -17.69 25.41
C GLU A 708 -23.94 -17.68 25.05
N GLU A 709 -23.62 -17.69 23.76
CA GLU A 709 -22.24 -17.78 23.28
C GLU A 709 -21.38 -16.55 23.61
N LYS A 710 -22.02 -15.40 23.83
CA LYS A 710 -21.34 -14.16 24.26
C LYS A 710 -21.10 -14.11 25.77
N GLY A 711 -21.63 -15.06 26.54
CA GLY A 711 -21.34 -15.22 27.96
C GLY A 711 -22.05 -14.22 28.87
N VAL A 712 -23.17 -13.61 28.45
CA VAL A 712 -23.87 -12.60 29.27
C VAL A 712 -24.36 -13.15 30.62
N LEU A 713 -24.85 -14.40 30.66
CA LEU A 713 -25.27 -15.05 31.91
C LEU A 713 -24.08 -15.33 32.83
N PHE A 714 -22.91 -15.63 32.27
CA PHE A 714 -21.67 -15.79 33.03
C PHE A 714 -21.22 -14.45 33.67
N VAL A 715 -21.49 -13.31 33.03
CA VAL A 715 -21.28 -12.00 33.67
C VAL A 715 -22.18 -11.82 34.90
N LEU A 716 -23.43 -12.30 34.87
CA LEU A 716 -24.31 -12.25 36.04
C LEU A 716 -23.82 -13.17 37.18
N GLU A 717 -23.25 -14.33 36.85
CA GLU A 717 -22.58 -15.19 37.85
C GLU A 717 -21.39 -14.48 38.50
N LEU A 718 -20.58 -13.75 37.71
CA LEU A 718 -19.49 -12.93 38.24
C LEU A 718 -20.02 -11.81 39.13
N ALA A 719 -21.10 -11.14 38.74
CA ALA A 719 -21.72 -10.08 39.52
C ALA A 719 -22.23 -10.57 40.87
N ARG A 720 -22.86 -11.76 40.93
CA ARG A 720 -23.24 -12.42 42.20
C ARG A 720 -22.03 -12.73 43.08
N ALA A 721 -20.93 -13.16 42.48
CA ALA A 721 -19.71 -13.53 43.20
C ALA A 721 -18.88 -12.32 43.67
N LEU A 722 -19.20 -11.12 43.18
CA LEU A 722 -18.53 -9.84 43.42
C LEU A 722 -19.57 -8.72 43.68
N PRO A 723 -20.34 -8.78 44.77
CA PRO A 723 -21.36 -7.77 45.09
C PRO A 723 -20.78 -6.37 45.30
N ASP A 724 -19.47 -6.28 45.59
CA ASP A 724 -18.70 -5.05 45.77
C ASP A 724 -18.27 -4.38 44.45
N VAL A 725 -18.41 -5.04 43.30
CA VAL A 725 -17.97 -4.54 41.99
C VAL A 725 -19.19 -4.16 41.14
N ARG A 726 -19.16 -2.97 40.54
CA ARG A 726 -20.23 -2.49 39.64
C ARG A 726 -20.06 -3.06 38.23
N PHE A 727 -21.10 -3.71 37.71
CA PHE A 727 -21.15 -4.24 36.35
C PHE A 727 -22.11 -3.43 35.50
N VAL A 728 -21.68 -3.05 34.30
CA VAL A 728 -22.53 -2.39 33.30
C VAL A 728 -22.62 -3.30 32.07
N LEU A 729 -23.84 -3.71 31.72
CA LEU A 729 -24.11 -4.61 30.61
C LEU A 729 -24.84 -3.82 29.51
N ALA A 730 -24.15 -3.65 28.38
CA ALA A 730 -24.66 -2.94 27.22
C ALA A 730 -24.92 -3.88 26.05
N GLY A 731 -26.17 -3.93 25.61
CA GLY A 731 -26.60 -4.84 24.56
C GLY A 731 -28.08 -5.20 24.67
N ASP A 732 -28.50 -6.00 23.70
CA ASP A 732 -29.83 -6.59 23.61
C ASP A 732 -29.71 -7.96 22.93
N GLY A 733 -30.75 -8.77 22.99
CA GLY A 733 -30.79 -10.06 22.33
C GLY A 733 -31.87 -10.99 22.88
N PRO A 734 -31.91 -12.23 22.37
CA PRO A 734 -32.89 -13.23 22.78
C PRO A 734 -32.92 -13.52 24.29
N LEU A 735 -31.81 -13.27 25.02
CA LEU A 735 -31.74 -13.47 26.46
C LEU A 735 -32.12 -12.23 27.29
N TRP A 736 -32.63 -11.15 26.70
CA TRP A 736 -32.98 -9.92 27.45
C TRP A 736 -33.82 -10.21 28.70
N ASN A 737 -34.98 -10.87 28.52
CA ASN A 737 -35.89 -11.19 29.62
C ASN A 737 -35.26 -12.09 30.69
N GLU A 738 -34.33 -12.96 30.29
CA GLU A 738 -33.59 -13.83 31.21
C GLU A 738 -32.60 -13.01 32.04
N VAL A 739 -31.82 -12.17 31.37
CA VAL A 739 -30.83 -11.29 31.98
C VAL A 739 -31.50 -10.33 32.96
N GLU A 740 -32.58 -9.67 32.53
CA GLU A 740 -33.36 -8.75 33.35
C GLU A 740 -33.89 -9.41 34.63
N ARG A 741 -34.50 -10.60 34.50
CA ARG A 741 -35.01 -11.37 35.64
C ARG A 741 -33.89 -11.79 36.59
N GLN A 742 -32.76 -12.27 36.05
CA GLN A 742 -31.63 -12.72 36.85
C GLN A 742 -30.83 -11.58 37.50
N SER A 743 -30.88 -10.37 36.95
CA SER A 743 -30.24 -9.17 37.51
C SER A 743 -31.14 -8.40 38.48
N PHE A 744 -32.44 -8.69 38.55
CA PHE A 744 -33.41 -7.92 39.35
C PHE A 744 -33.02 -7.77 40.84
N HIS A 745 -32.36 -8.78 41.41
CA HIS A 745 -31.89 -8.77 42.80
C HIS A 745 -30.41 -8.36 42.96
N LEU A 746 -29.75 -7.97 41.88
CA LEU A 746 -28.33 -7.60 41.88
C LEU A 746 -28.18 -6.08 41.82
N GLU A 747 -28.02 -5.46 43.00
CA GLU A 747 -27.86 -4.00 43.11
C GLU A 747 -26.60 -3.47 42.41
N ASN A 748 -25.63 -4.36 42.14
CA ASN A 748 -24.38 -4.04 41.48
C ASN A 748 -24.41 -4.21 39.95
N VAL A 749 -25.57 -4.51 39.34
CA VAL A 749 -25.71 -4.68 37.89
C VAL A 749 -26.57 -3.56 37.28
N ARG A 750 -26.05 -2.92 36.23
CA ARG A 750 -26.78 -1.94 35.41
C ARG A 750 -26.96 -2.45 33.99
N LEU A 751 -28.20 -2.63 33.56
CA LEU A 751 -28.55 -2.91 32.17
C LEU A 751 -28.78 -1.58 31.43
N THR A 752 -28.20 -1.40 30.24
CA THR A 752 -28.39 -0.18 29.45
C THR A 752 -29.34 -0.34 28.28
N GLY A 753 -29.69 -1.58 27.91
CA GLY A 753 -30.33 -1.86 26.62
C GLY A 753 -29.37 -1.67 25.45
N TRP A 754 -29.94 -1.59 24.25
CA TRP A 754 -29.21 -1.26 23.03
C TRP A 754 -28.54 0.12 23.17
N ALA A 755 -27.20 0.15 23.06
CA ALA A 755 -26.41 1.37 23.13
C ALA A 755 -25.93 1.76 21.72
N ASP A 756 -26.32 2.95 21.26
CA ASP A 756 -25.78 3.52 20.02
C ASP A 756 -24.29 3.93 20.17
N ARG A 757 -23.67 4.42 19.09
CA ARG A 757 -22.25 4.82 19.09
C ARG A 757 -21.92 5.90 20.12
N SER A 758 -22.84 6.84 20.37
CA SER A 758 -22.64 7.92 21.33
C SER A 758 -22.67 7.37 22.76
N LYS A 759 -23.63 6.48 23.04
CA LYS A 759 -23.75 5.84 24.34
C LYS A 759 -22.61 4.87 24.61
N LEU A 760 -22.21 4.07 23.62
CA LEU A 760 -21.06 3.18 23.72
C LEU A 760 -19.77 3.95 24.03
N ARG A 761 -19.57 5.13 23.42
CA ARG A 761 -18.44 6.01 23.74
C ARG A 761 -18.44 6.38 25.22
N GLU A 762 -19.56 6.84 25.77
CA GLU A 762 -19.66 7.20 27.20
C GLU A 762 -19.36 6.01 28.10
N LEU A 763 -19.91 4.84 27.77
CA LEU A 763 -19.72 3.61 28.54
C LEU A 763 -18.26 3.16 28.53
N TYR A 764 -17.63 3.13 27.36
CA TYR A 764 -16.22 2.82 27.25
C TYR A 764 -15.35 3.84 27.97
N GLN A 765 -15.70 5.12 27.98
CA GLN A 765 -14.91 6.13 28.70
C GLN A 765 -15.03 5.99 30.22
N ALA A 766 -16.23 5.68 30.72
CA ALA A 766 -16.49 5.54 32.15
C ALA A 766 -15.88 4.26 32.76
N ALA A 767 -15.89 3.15 32.02
CA ALA A 767 -15.49 1.84 32.54
C ALA A 767 -14.02 1.78 32.98
N SER A 768 -13.70 0.99 34.01
CA SER A 768 -12.31 0.68 34.39
C SER A 768 -11.76 -0.56 33.68
N LEU A 769 -12.62 -1.51 33.33
CA LEU A 769 -12.27 -2.77 32.66
C LEU A 769 -13.35 -3.14 31.64
N VAL A 770 -12.96 -3.82 30.56
CA VAL A 770 -13.89 -4.40 29.59
C VAL A 770 -13.80 -5.92 29.64
N LEU A 771 -14.96 -6.59 29.71
CA LEU A 771 -15.06 -8.05 29.63
C LEU A 771 -15.50 -8.51 28.25
N VAL A 772 -14.79 -9.51 27.73
CA VAL A 772 -15.20 -10.27 26.54
C VAL A 772 -15.23 -11.75 26.89
N PRO A 773 -16.25 -12.20 27.67
CA PRO A 773 -16.33 -13.53 28.24
C PRO A 773 -16.93 -14.57 27.28
N SER A 774 -16.69 -14.39 25.97
CA SER A 774 -17.23 -15.27 24.93
C SER A 774 -16.94 -16.74 25.24
N LEU A 775 -17.97 -17.58 25.17
CA LEU A 775 -17.88 -19.02 25.39
C LEU A 775 -17.65 -19.77 24.06
N TRP A 776 -17.80 -19.08 22.94
CA TRP A 776 -17.52 -19.60 21.60
C TRP A 776 -16.22 -19.03 21.01
N PRO A 777 -15.63 -19.69 19.99
CA PRO A 777 -14.44 -19.19 19.31
C PRO A 777 -14.76 -17.94 18.49
N GLU A 778 -14.49 -16.75 19.02
CA GLU A 778 -14.62 -15.49 18.27
C GLU A 778 -13.73 -15.50 17.01
N VAL A 779 -14.21 -14.90 15.92
CA VAL A 779 -13.41 -14.74 14.70
C VAL A 779 -12.22 -13.79 14.94
N PHE A 780 -12.45 -12.74 15.74
CA PHE A 780 -11.42 -11.75 16.10
C PHE A 780 -11.69 -11.09 17.46
N GLY A 781 -12.84 -10.40 17.60
CA GLY A 781 -13.26 -9.74 18.84
C GLY A 781 -13.22 -8.21 18.78
N LEU A 782 -14.11 -7.60 17.99
CA LEU A 782 -14.17 -6.14 17.81
C LEU A 782 -14.39 -5.37 19.13
N VAL A 783 -15.20 -5.91 20.05
CA VAL A 783 -15.44 -5.29 21.38
C VAL A 783 -14.15 -5.18 22.21
N ALA A 784 -13.29 -6.20 22.16
CA ALA A 784 -11.98 -6.14 22.83
C ALA A 784 -11.17 -4.99 22.23
N LEU A 785 -11.14 -4.91 20.90
CA LEU A 785 -10.40 -3.90 20.18
C LEU A 785 -10.95 -2.48 20.42
N GLU A 786 -12.27 -2.31 20.52
CA GLU A 786 -12.92 -1.05 20.89
C GLU A 786 -12.55 -0.60 22.31
N GLY A 787 -12.57 -1.53 23.28
CA GLY A 787 -12.12 -1.27 24.64
C GLY A 787 -10.66 -0.82 24.68
N MET A 788 -9.79 -1.52 23.95
CA MET A 788 -8.39 -1.14 23.80
C MET A 788 -8.24 0.26 23.19
N ALA A 789 -9.05 0.61 22.19
CA ALA A 789 -9.03 1.94 21.59
C ALA A 789 -9.44 3.04 22.59
N TYR A 790 -10.31 2.78 23.57
CA TYR A 790 -10.58 3.75 24.65
C TYR A 790 -9.55 3.71 25.78
N GLY A 791 -8.47 2.93 25.62
CA GLY A 791 -7.44 2.73 26.61
C GLY A 791 -7.94 1.96 27.81
N LYS A 792 -8.74 0.91 27.62
CA LYS A 792 -9.25 0.06 28.70
C LYS A 792 -8.58 -1.31 28.67
N PRO A 793 -8.09 -1.83 29.81
CA PRO A 793 -7.63 -3.20 29.90
C PRO A 793 -8.79 -4.16 29.62
N VAL A 794 -8.52 -5.21 28.85
CA VAL A 794 -9.53 -6.19 28.43
C VAL A 794 -9.30 -7.52 29.13
N LEU A 795 -10.35 -8.08 29.74
CA LEU A 795 -10.35 -9.47 30.19
C LEU A 795 -11.13 -10.28 29.16
N ALA A 796 -10.43 -11.12 28.40
CA ALA A 796 -11.01 -11.88 27.31
C ALA A 796 -10.90 -13.38 27.57
N SER A 797 -11.90 -14.14 27.12
CA SER A 797 -11.82 -15.59 27.09
C SER A 797 -10.71 -16.05 26.13
N ARG A 798 -10.04 -17.16 26.47
CA ARG A 798 -9.10 -17.86 25.59
C ARG A 798 -9.85 -18.64 24.51
N MET A 799 -10.58 -17.92 23.68
CA MET A 799 -11.48 -18.48 22.67
C MET A 799 -11.28 -17.79 21.32
N GLY A 800 -11.04 -18.59 20.28
CA GLY A 800 -10.88 -18.10 18.91
C GLY A 800 -9.73 -17.11 18.76
N GLY A 801 -9.98 -15.99 18.05
CA GLY A 801 -9.01 -14.93 17.80
C GLY A 801 -8.77 -13.95 18.97
N LEU A 802 -9.51 -14.05 20.09
CA LEU A 802 -9.33 -13.15 21.23
C LEU A 802 -7.89 -13.11 21.79
N PRO A 803 -7.16 -14.24 21.91
CA PRO A 803 -5.76 -14.23 22.36
C PRO A 803 -4.78 -13.53 21.39
N GLU A 804 -5.17 -13.29 20.14
CA GLU A 804 -4.36 -12.55 19.16
C GLU A 804 -4.58 -11.02 19.29
N VAL A 805 -5.75 -10.63 19.79
CA VAL A 805 -6.13 -9.23 20.06
C VAL A 805 -5.62 -8.79 21.43
N VAL A 806 -5.87 -9.57 22.48
CA VAL A 806 -5.49 -9.24 23.87
C VAL A 806 -4.20 -9.97 24.24
N LEU A 807 -3.15 -9.21 24.53
CA LEU A 807 -1.86 -9.73 24.98
C LEU A 807 -1.91 -9.94 26.50
N ASP A 808 -1.89 -11.19 26.94
CA ASP A 808 -1.96 -11.56 28.36
C ASP A 808 -0.86 -10.85 29.16
N GLN A 809 -1.27 -10.25 30.28
CA GLN A 809 -0.41 -9.49 31.20
C GLN A 809 0.29 -8.27 30.57
N LYS A 810 -0.17 -7.82 29.39
CA LYS A 810 0.37 -6.63 28.72
C LYS A 810 -0.71 -5.61 28.39
N THR A 811 -1.75 -6.02 27.68
CA THR A 811 -2.90 -5.16 27.33
C THR A 811 -4.17 -5.55 28.11
N GLY A 812 -4.10 -6.65 28.84
CA GLY A 812 -5.24 -7.25 29.52
C GLY A 812 -4.93 -8.63 30.10
N ARG A 813 -5.94 -9.48 30.22
CA ARG A 813 -5.80 -10.89 30.65
C ARG A 813 -6.56 -11.82 29.72
N VAL A 814 -5.95 -12.95 29.39
CA VAL A 814 -6.56 -14.02 28.58
C VAL A 814 -6.87 -15.23 29.47
N LEU A 815 -8.15 -15.45 29.73
CA LEU A 815 -8.64 -16.34 30.80
C LEU A 815 -9.39 -17.55 30.24
N PRO A 816 -9.40 -18.71 30.94
CA PRO A 816 -10.27 -19.83 30.56
C PRO A 816 -11.75 -19.42 30.52
N ALA A 817 -12.48 -19.82 29.49
CA ALA A 817 -13.91 -19.52 29.37
C ALA A 817 -14.71 -20.21 30.49
N GLY A 818 -15.74 -19.54 31.02
CA GLY A 818 -16.67 -20.11 32.00
C GLY A 818 -16.12 -20.34 33.42
N SER A 819 -14.88 -19.94 33.73
CA SER A 819 -14.29 -20.15 35.06
C SER A 819 -14.50 -18.97 36.00
N VAL A 820 -15.60 -18.98 36.77
CA VAL A 820 -15.96 -17.86 37.69
C VAL A 820 -14.81 -17.52 38.65
N SER A 821 -14.14 -18.52 39.22
CA SER A 821 -13.08 -18.31 40.22
C SER A 821 -11.86 -17.59 39.65
N VAL A 822 -11.45 -17.91 38.42
CA VAL A 822 -10.29 -17.30 37.75
C VAL A 822 -10.62 -15.87 37.31
N TRP A 823 -11.80 -15.65 36.74
CA TRP A 823 -12.25 -14.32 36.31
C TRP A 823 -12.45 -13.38 37.50
N LYS A 824 -13.08 -13.86 38.59
CA LYS A 824 -13.22 -13.12 39.85
C LYS A 824 -11.87 -12.62 40.37
N ARG A 825 -10.86 -13.49 40.37
CA ARG A 825 -9.51 -13.13 40.83
C ARG A 825 -8.90 -12.04 39.94
N ALA A 826 -8.95 -12.22 38.62
CA ALA A 826 -8.39 -11.25 37.68
C ALA A 826 -9.08 -9.88 37.76
N ILE A 827 -10.41 -9.85 37.92
CA ILE A 827 -11.17 -8.60 38.11
C ILE A 827 -10.70 -7.90 39.39
N ARG A 828 -10.63 -8.60 40.53
CA ARG A 828 -10.16 -8.01 41.79
C ARG A 828 -8.72 -7.51 41.71
N GLU A 829 -7.83 -8.31 41.14
CA GLU A 829 -6.41 -7.94 40.95
C GLU A 829 -6.28 -6.61 40.20
N LEU A 830 -7.00 -6.45 39.08
CA LEU A 830 -6.91 -5.23 38.25
C LEU A 830 -7.70 -4.04 38.80
N LEU A 831 -8.77 -4.27 39.57
CA LEU A 831 -9.48 -3.19 40.24
C LEU A 831 -8.68 -2.66 41.45
N ALA A 832 -7.96 -3.53 42.17
CA ALA A 832 -7.15 -3.15 43.33
C ALA A 832 -5.78 -2.53 42.97
N ASP A 833 -5.14 -2.94 41.87
CA ASP A 833 -3.84 -2.43 41.43
C ASP A 833 -4.01 -1.39 40.30
N GLU A 834 -4.20 -0.12 40.68
CA GLU A 834 -4.39 0.99 39.75
C GLU A 834 -3.18 1.17 38.81
N SER A 835 -1.96 1.02 39.33
CA SER A 835 -0.72 1.18 38.55
C SER A 835 -0.66 0.15 37.42
N ARG A 836 -0.95 -1.11 37.72
CA ARG A 836 -1.01 -2.18 36.72
C ARG A 836 -2.15 -1.99 35.74
N ARG A 837 -3.33 -1.58 36.23
CA ARG A 837 -4.49 -1.27 35.38
C ARG A 837 -4.13 -0.18 34.37
N MET A 838 -3.54 0.93 34.81
CA MET A 838 -3.11 2.03 33.94
C MET A 838 -2.01 1.61 32.95
N LEU A 839 -1.08 0.75 33.36
CA LEU A 839 -0.07 0.22 32.45
C LEU A 839 -0.72 -0.58 31.32
N TYR A 840 -1.63 -1.50 31.66
CA TYR A 840 -2.33 -2.30 30.65
C TYR A 840 -3.21 -1.43 29.75
N ALA A 841 -3.83 -0.41 30.31
CA ALA A 841 -4.67 0.56 29.62
C ALA A 841 -3.89 1.34 28.53
N LYS A 842 -2.70 1.83 28.88
CA LYS A 842 -1.80 2.53 27.93
C LYS A 842 -1.28 1.59 26.85
N ASN A 843 -0.84 0.39 27.23
CA ASN A 843 -0.37 -0.62 26.27
C ASN A 843 -1.49 -1.03 25.31
N ALA A 844 -2.71 -1.21 25.82
CA ALA A 844 -3.89 -1.54 25.02
C ALA A 844 -4.17 -0.47 23.97
N ARG A 845 -4.15 0.82 24.37
CA ARG A 845 -4.31 1.95 23.46
C ARG A 845 -3.22 1.97 22.39
N GLN A 846 -1.97 1.84 22.79
CA GLN A 846 -0.84 1.85 21.87
C GLN A 846 -0.92 0.68 20.87
N ASP A 847 -1.29 -0.51 21.33
CA ASP A 847 -1.43 -1.68 20.46
C ASP A 847 -2.56 -1.50 19.44
N ALA A 848 -3.69 -0.90 19.85
CA ALA A 848 -4.79 -0.53 18.95
C ALA A 848 -4.35 0.49 17.88
N GLU A 849 -3.55 1.50 18.25
CA GLU A 849 -3.02 2.52 17.33
C GLU A 849 -1.97 1.97 16.35
N VAL A 850 -1.16 0.99 16.77
CA VAL A 850 -0.06 0.47 15.96
C VAL A 850 -0.50 -0.74 15.14
N ARG A 851 -0.99 -1.80 15.79
CA ARG A 851 -1.26 -3.06 15.10
C ARG A 851 -2.60 -3.07 14.37
N PHE A 852 -3.58 -2.33 14.88
CA PHE A 852 -4.98 -2.39 14.45
C PHE A 852 -5.52 -1.06 13.93
N SER A 853 -4.64 -0.20 13.39
CA SER A 853 -5.06 1.06 12.80
C SER A 853 -5.80 0.85 11.47
N PRO A 854 -6.76 1.73 11.13
CA PRO A 854 -7.44 1.69 9.83
C PRO A 854 -6.44 1.81 8.67
N THR A 855 -5.37 2.59 8.86
CA THR A 855 -4.33 2.81 7.85
C THR A 855 -3.56 1.53 7.53
N ARG A 856 -3.11 0.81 8.55
CA ARG A 856 -2.41 -0.45 8.36
C ARG A 856 -3.30 -1.48 7.68
N HIS A 857 -4.54 -1.61 8.16
CA HIS A 857 -5.50 -2.54 7.61
C HIS A 857 -5.75 -2.34 6.10
N ILE A 858 -5.89 -1.09 5.67
CA ILE A 858 -6.11 -0.80 4.26
C ILE A 858 -4.85 -1.05 3.41
N ALA A 859 -3.65 -0.83 3.95
CA ALA A 859 -2.41 -1.23 3.27
C ALA A 859 -2.39 -2.74 3.02
N ASP A 860 -2.60 -3.53 4.08
CA ASP A 860 -2.62 -4.98 4.02
C ASP A 860 -3.73 -5.46 3.06
N LEU A 861 -4.90 -4.80 3.05
CA LEU A 861 -6.00 -5.09 2.13
C LEU A 861 -5.63 -4.80 0.66
N LEU A 862 -5.01 -3.65 0.38
CA LEU A 862 -4.57 -3.27 -0.96
C LEU A 862 -3.46 -4.19 -1.48
N GLU A 863 -2.58 -4.68 -0.61
CA GLU A 863 -1.59 -5.71 -0.96
C GLU A 863 -2.27 -7.01 -1.38
N VAL A 864 -3.34 -7.42 -0.68
CA VAL A 864 -4.14 -8.58 -1.08
C VAL A 864 -4.82 -8.34 -2.44
N PHE A 865 -5.37 -7.15 -2.70
CA PHE A 865 -5.94 -6.82 -4.01
C PHE A 865 -4.88 -6.84 -5.11
N ALA A 866 -3.72 -6.23 -4.88
CA ALA A 866 -2.61 -6.25 -5.82
C ALA A 866 -2.09 -7.67 -6.08
N SER A 867 -2.22 -8.60 -5.12
CA SER A 867 -1.80 -10.00 -5.30
C SER A 867 -2.70 -10.83 -6.22
N VAL A 868 -3.88 -10.31 -6.60
CA VAL A 868 -4.85 -10.99 -7.46
C VAL A 868 -5.12 -10.26 -8.78
N LEU A 869 -4.63 -9.02 -8.92
CA LEU A 869 -4.68 -8.18 -10.13
C LEU A 869 -3.45 -8.43 -10.99
#